data_AF-A0A5P1A055-F1
#
_entry.id   AF-A0A5P1A055-F1
#
_cell.length_a   1.000
_cell.length_b   1.000
_cell.length_c   1.000
_cell.angle_alpha   90.00
_cell.angle_beta   90.00
_cell.angle_gamma   90.00
#
_symmetry.space_group_name_H-M   'P 1'
#
loop_
_entity.id
_entity.type
_entity.pdbx_description
1 polymer ?
#
loop_
_entity_poly.entity_id
_entity_poly.type
_entity_poly.pdbx_seq_one_letter_code
_entity_poly.pdbx_strand_id
1 'polypeptide(L)'
;ITKMEPQIGGRGGDNAEKYKNATNVKDLLEDIGEEVQKIAHDAALKRSESELKGLLSQAKFYTMKRKEKSNVTNPCQLQYKYHTNVTDGFDKDNPCANRSNIRFSDKYGGQCTDTKIKGNDPTNGGACAPLRRLFLCDHHLSYMNAGKTNTTDNLLLEVCYAAKYEGESIIKNYPQDRNNNEVICTALARSFADIGDIIRGKDLFIGYNERDRKEKQKIQDNLKDIFAKIHEGLTTKNGVKDHYKGDTTDYFQLREDWWIANRHTVWEAITCGAKVGDTYFRPTCGKNDTRTGEDCRCKGDQVPTYFDYVPQYLRWFEEWAEDFCRKRKKQLENAKKKCRGENNKKYCSLNGCDCTKTVRGKKKFDYQQECNDCLVACDPFVHWIDNQELEFLKQKEKYKNAIKERGPTKKTSHGTINNMYAKEFYEKLEKEHRTVDAFLKLLNEEKECKNHPDVGDGKKTFVEFSNKNVDETFSHTKICEPCPWCGVEPNGPPWKDNNIDSCGEETIISFTDDDTTDISILTPKKGNQNILEELKDFCRGNKEINYDIWKCHYKKKNEYEDGADKDYCVLQDKKKDTQDKKKDTQDKKKNTQDRRIMPFDAFFSLWLTQMLNDSIEWRRLLKNCINNEQSTKCKGVCKNPCECFEKWVKQKQKEWEQIEKHFDQQEDFDDLDPYQTLELALELVYFPIIQEAHPNEKPVQKMEEI
;
A
#
# COMPACT_ATOMS: atom_id res chain seq x y z
N ILE A 1 36.05 0.52 32.28
CA ILE A 1 36.16 1.39 31.10
C ILE A 1 37.43 0.97 30.39
N THR A 2 37.32 0.03 29.45
CA THR A 2 38.46 -0.54 28.73
C THR A 2 38.33 -0.05 27.30
N LYS A 3 39.27 0.81 26.87
CA LYS A 3 39.42 1.24 25.48
C LYS A 3 39.64 -0.01 24.62
N MET A 4 38.74 -0.27 23.67
CA MET A 4 39.02 -1.19 22.57
C MET A 4 39.58 -0.37 21.42
N GLU A 5 40.82 -0.69 21.03
CA GLU A 5 41.50 -0.12 19.86
C GLU A 5 40.81 -0.56 18.54
N PRO A 6 40.84 0.28 17.49
CA PRO A 6 40.27 -0.06 16.20
C PRO A 6 41.20 -1.01 15.44
N GLN A 7 40.75 -2.25 15.20
CA GLN A 7 41.46 -3.17 14.30
C GLN A 7 41.19 -2.80 12.84
N ILE A 8 42.22 -2.22 12.22
CA ILE A 8 42.32 -1.97 10.77
C ILE A 8 42.47 -3.31 10.05
N GLY A 9 41.39 -3.77 9.41
CA GLY A 9 41.40 -4.84 8.42
C GLY A 9 41.08 -4.27 7.04
N GLY A 10 42.10 -3.78 6.34
CA GLY A 10 41.98 -3.33 4.95
C GLY A 10 41.85 -4.52 4.00
N ARG A 11 40.67 -4.72 3.42
CA ARG A 11 40.51 -5.39 2.12
C ARG A 11 40.34 -4.29 1.07
N GLY A 12 41.47 -3.84 0.52
CA GLY A 12 41.50 -3.14 -0.76
C GLY A 12 41.57 -4.18 -1.87
N GLY A 13 40.40 -4.67 -2.30
CA GLY A 13 40.22 -5.43 -3.54
C GLY A 13 38.96 -4.89 -4.19
N ASP A 14 38.93 -4.79 -5.51
CA ASP A 14 37.82 -4.19 -6.27
C ASP A 14 36.46 -4.82 -5.89
N ASN A 15 35.67 -4.13 -5.07
CA ASN A 15 34.32 -4.52 -4.63
C ASN A 15 33.28 -4.57 -5.77
N ALA A 16 33.67 -4.28 -7.02
CA ALA A 16 32.77 -4.34 -8.17
C ALA A 16 32.22 -5.76 -8.41
N GLU A 17 32.95 -6.81 -8.02
CA GLU A 17 32.47 -8.19 -8.13
C GLU A 17 31.37 -8.56 -7.11
N LYS A 18 31.30 -7.87 -5.96
CA LYS A 18 30.33 -8.18 -4.89
C LYS A 18 28.88 -7.95 -5.37
N TYR A 19 28.62 -6.82 -6.02
CA TYR A 19 27.26 -6.45 -6.44
C TYR A 19 26.76 -7.26 -7.65
N LYS A 20 27.68 -7.72 -8.52
CA LYS A 20 27.35 -8.59 -9.67
C LYS A 20 26.70 -9.90 -9.25
N ASN A 21 27.02 -10.39 -8.05
CA ASN A 21 26.54 -11.65 -7.53
C ASN A 21 25.25 -11.50 -6.69
N ALA A 22 24.69 -10.30 -6.58
CA ALA A 22 23.43 -10.10 -5.88
C ALA A 22 22.32 -10.91 -6.54
N THR A 23 21.59 -11.70 -5.74
CA THR A 23 20.57 -12.63 -6.27
C THR A 23 19.20 -11.99 -6.44
N ASN A 24 18.97 -10.85 -5.77
CA ASN A 24 17.73 -10.07 -5.79
C ASN A 24 18.03 -8.61 -5.39
N VAL A 25 17.01 -7.74 -5.41
CA VAL A 25 17.20 -6.31 -5.10
C VAL A 25 17.48 -6.10 -3.63
N LYS A 26 16.83 -6.81 -2.71
CA LYS A 26 17.12 -6.69 -1.26
C LYS A 26 18.59 -6.92 -0.95
N ASP A 27 19.18 -7.99 -1.47
CA ASP A 27 20.61 -8.31 -1.29
C ASP A 27 21.50 -7.20 -1.82
N LEU A 28 21.23 -6.71 -3.05
CA LEU A 28 21.98 -5.63 -3.67
C LEU A 28 21.95 -4.35 -2.81
N LEU A 29 20.76 -3.97 -2.34
CA LEU A 29 20.58 -2.76 -1.56
C LEU A 29 21.31 -2.87 -0.20
N GLU A 30 21.22 -4.02 0.45
CA GLU A 30 21.96 -4.29 1.70
C GLU A 30 23.48 -4.26 1.50
N ASP A 31 24.01 -4.85 0.42
CA ASP A 31 25.45 -4.87 0.15
C ASP A 31 26.04 -3.48 -0.10
N ILE A 32 25.35 -2.64 -0.87
CA ILE A 32 25.76 -1.26 -1.07
C ILE A 32 25.56 -0.47 0.24
N GLY A 33 24.44 -0.70 0.93
CA GLY A 33 24.10 -0.07 2.21
C GLY A 33 25.17 -0.31 3.28
N GLU A 34 25.70 -1.52 3.38
CA GLU A 34 26.79 -1.89 4.29
C GLU A 34 28.04 -1.03 4.06
N GLU A 35 28.46 -0.86 2.81
CA GLU A 35 29.63 -0.06 2.49
C GLU A 35 29.41 1.43 2.76
N VAL A 36 28.22 1.94 2.45
CA VAL A 36 27.86 3.32 2.75
C VAL A 36 27.76 3.56 4.25
N GLN A 37 27.21 2.60 5.00
CA GLN A 37 27.15 2.63 6.46
C GLN A 37 28.54 2.68 7.07
N LYS A 38 29.50 1.90 6.54
CA LYS A 38 30.90 1.93 6.98
C LYS A 38 31.54 3.30 6.74
N ILE A 39 31.32 3.90 5.57
CA ILE A 39 31.80 5.26 5.28
C ILE A 39 31.21 6.27 6.27
N ALA A 40 29.90 6.20 6.51
CA ALA A 40 29.22 7.08 7.45
C ALA A 40 29.72 6.89 8.89
N HIS A 41 29.93 5.64 9.30
CA HIS A 41 30.45 5.28 10.61
C HIS A 41 31.85 5.82 10.86
N ASP A 42 32.78 5.61 9.93
CA ASP A 42 34.16 6.10 10.05
C ASP A 42 34.21 7.62 10.07
N ALA A 43 33.31 8.28 9.32
CA ALA A 43 33.18 9.73 9.31
C ALA A 43 32.63 10.27 10.64
N ALA A 44 31.61 9.60 11.21
CA ALA A 44 31.00 9.97 12.48
C ALA A 44 31.97 9.77 13.66
N LEU A 45 32.75 8.68 13.67
CA LEU A 45 33.76 8.44 14.70
C LEU A 45 34.81 9.57 14.74
N LYS A 46 35.28 10.01 13.57
CA LYS A 46 36.26 11.09 13.45
C LYS A 46 35.73 12.44 13.95
N ARG A 47 34.43 12.72 13.78
CA ARG A 47 33.82 14.00 14.16
C ARG A 47 33.32 14.05 15.59
N SER A 48 32.65 12.98 16.02
CA SER A 48 31.94 12.94 17.31
C SER A 48 32.80 12.44 18.46
N GLU A 49 33.86 11.68 18.19
CA GLU A 49 34.65 10.98 19.21
C GLU A 49 33.80 10.19 20.23
N SER A 50 32.64 9.67 19.82
CA SER A 50 31.64 8.97 20.65
C SER A 50 30.80 9.84 21.59
N GLU A 51 30.95 11.17 21.59
CA GLU A 51 30.16 12.10 22.43
C GLU A 51 28.66 12.09 22.10
N LEU A 52 28.27 11.55 20.95
CA LEU A 52 26.89 11.40 20.52
C LEU A 52 26.26 10.06 20.91
N LYS A 53 26.97 9.20 21.67
CA LYS A 53 26.39 7.96 22.18
C LYS A 53 25.47 8.25 23.36
N GLY A 54 24.20 7.92 23.22
CA GLY A 54 23.22 8.00 24.29
C GLY A 54 23.29 6.79 25.22
N LEU A 55 23.03 7.03 26.49
CA LEU A 55 22.89 6.01 27.52
C LEU A 55 21.48 6.08 28.08
N LEU A 56 20.65 5.06 27.79
CA LEU A 56 19.27 5.01 28.30
C LEU A 56 19.21 5.23 29.81
N SER A 57 20.15 4.65 30.57
CA SER A 57 20.21 4.74 32.03
C SER A 57 20.46 6.16 32.56
N GLN A 58 21.03 7.04 31.73
CA GLN A 58 21.29 8.45 32.05
C GLN A 58 20.18 9.39 31.59
N ALA A 59 19.23 8.91 30.77
CA ALA A 59 18.09 9.71 30.35
C ALA A 59 17.29 10.19 31.57
N LYS A 60 17.00 11.49 31.60
CA LYS A 60 16.32 12.13 32.74
C LYS A 60 14.91 12.58 32.38
N PHE A 61 13.90 12.19 33.16
CA PHE A 61 12.51 12.62 32.95
C PHE A 61 11.92 13.25 34.21
N TYR A 62 10.80 13.95 34.04
CA TYR A 62 10.12 14.65 35.13
C TYR A 62 8.98 13.80 35.71
N THR A 63 9.18 13.25 36.90
CA THR A 63 8.14 12.58 37.70
C THR A 63 7.76 13.49 38.86
N MET A 64 6.48 13.81 39.04
CA MET A 64 5.98 14.59 40.19
C MET A 64 6.82 15.85 40.52
N LYS A 65 7.24 16.60 39.49
CA LYS A 65 8.09 17.81 39.58
C LYS A 65 9.56 17.58 40.01
N ARG A 66 10.05 16.34 40.06
CA ARG A 66 11.48 16.00 40.25
C ARG A 66 12.05 15.37 38.99
N LYS A 67 13.33 15.63 38.73
CA LYS A 67 14.06 15.08 37.58
C LYS A 67 14.74 13.78 38.01
N GLU A 68 14.27 12.65 37.48
CA GLU A 68 14.74 11.30 37.82
C GLU A 68 15.50 10.69 36.64
N LYS A 69 16.50 9.86 36.93
CA LYS A 69 17.17 9.04 35.89
C LYS A 69 16.32 7.81 35.60
N SER A 70 16.33 7.32 34.36
CA SER A 70 15.61 6.10 34.02
C SER A 70 16.16 4.86 34.71
N ASN A 71 17.49 4.77 34.88
CA ASN A 71 18.19 3.56 35.30
C ASN A 71 17.89 2.31 34.43
N VAL A 72 17.25 2.49 33.26
CA VAL A 72 16.96 1.41 32.30
C VAL A 72 18.16 1.24 31.39
N THR A 73 18.68 0.02 31.28
CA THR A 73 19.76 -0.32 30.35
C THR A 73 19.24 -1.06 29.12
N ASN A 74 18.24 -1.91 29.29
CA ASN A 74 17.62 -2.66 28.21
C ASN A 74 16.39 -1.89 27.66
N PRO A 75 16.38 -1.48 26.37
CA PRO A 75 15.24 -0.76 25.79
C PRO A 75 13.91 -1.52 25.88
N CYS A 76 13.92 -2.85 25.96
CA CYS A 76 12.69 -3.64 26.11
C CYS A 76 12.00 -3.42 27.45
N GLN A 77 12.72 -2.96 28.48
CA GLN A 77 12.18 -2.65 29.81
C GLN A 77 11.61 -1.23 29.90
N LEU A 78 11.69 -0.44 28.83
CA LEU A 78 11.09 0.89 28.78
C LEU A 78 9.56 0.81 28.91
N GLN A 79 8.99 1.55 29.86
CA GLN A 79 7.55 1.67 30.09
C GLN A 79 7.11 3.11 29.85
N TYR A 80 6.22 3.34 28.88
CA TYR A 80 5.91 4.69 28.42
C TYR A 80 5.35 5.57 29.55
N LYS A 81 4.45 4.99 30.36
CA LYS A 81 3.82 5.68 31.51
C LYS A 81 4.81 6.29 32.51
N TYR A 82 6.04 5.77 32.56
CA TYR A 82 7.02 6.15 33.57
C TYR A 82 8.26 6.83 32.97
N HIS A 83 8.80 6.33 31.87
CA HIS A 83 10.05 6.86 31.32
C HIS A 83 9.78 7.65 30.04
N THR A 84 9.15 8.83 30.13
CA THR A 84 9.04 9.73 28.96
C THR A 84 9.04 11.18 29.41
N ASN A 85 9.59 12.06 28.56
CA ASN A 85 9.44 13.50 28.68
C ASN A 85 8.22 14.03 27.92
N VAL A 86 7.62 13.21 27.05
CA VAL A 86 6.42 13.52 26.29
C VAL A 86 5.19 13.35 27.19
N THR A 87 4.80 14.45 27.82
CA THR A 87 3.72 14.51 28.81
C THR A 87 2.47 15.24 28.29
N ASP A 88 2.53 15.72 27.06
CA ASP A 88 1.49 16.48 26.36
C ASP A 88 0.94 15.69 25.17
N GLY A 89 -0.27 16.02 24.73
CA GLY A 89 -0.93 15.34 23.59
C GLY A 89 -2.06 14.38 23.97
N PHE A 90 -2.71 13.86 22.93
CA PHE A 90 -3.79 12.87 23.02
C PHE A 90 -3.23 11.44 23.06
N ASP A 91 -3.89 10.52 23.78
CA ASP A 91 -3.44 9.14 23.99
C ASP A 91 -1.95 9.10 24.35
N LYS A 92 -1.64 9.77 25.47
CA LYS A 92 -0.27 9.98 25.91
C LYS A 92 0.49 8.67 25.92
N ASP A 93 -0.12 7.55 26.33
CA ASP A 93 0.57 6.28 26.53
C ASP A 93 0.78 5.39 25.27
N ASN A 94 0.47 5.87 24.06
CA ASN A 94 0.53 5.06 22.84
C ASN A 94 1.15 5.79 21.62
N PRO A 95 2.43 5.54 21.28
CA PRO A 95 3.08 6.00 20.04
C PRO A 95 2.33 5.68 18.73
N CYS A 96 1.47 4.68 18.72
CA CYS A 96 0.64 4.29 17.58
C CYS A 96 -0.76 4.95 17.60
N ALA A 97 -1.05 5.87 18.53
CA ALA A 97 -2.35 6.52 18.63
C ALA A 97 -2.76 7.19 17.31
N ASN A 98 -4.04 7.07 16.94
CA ASN A 98 -4.61 7.57 15.68
C ASN A 98 -3.97 6.99 14.39
N ARG A 99 -3.11 5.97 14.49
CA ARG A 99 -2.61 5.24 13.31
C ARG A 99 -3.62 4.17 12.89
N SER A 100 -3.81 4.03 11.58
CA SER A 100 -4.71 3.02 11.03
C SER A 100 -4.12 1.62 11.17
N ASN A 101 -4.97 0.62 11.40
CA ASN A 101 -4.56 -0.79 11.50
C ASN A 101 -4.38 -1.48 10.15
N ILE A 102 -4.49 -0.77 9.02
CA ILE A 102 -4.43 -1.36 7.66
C ILE A 102 -3.02 -1.57 7.12
N ARG A 103 -1.99 -1.56 7.98
CA ARG A 103 -0.57 -1.48 7.60
C ARG A 103 -0.11 -2.62 6.67
N PHE A 104 -0.80 -3.76 6.73
CA PHE A 104 -0.53 -4.97 5.94
C PHE A 104 -1.72 -5.42 5.09
N SER A 105 -2.62 -4.49 4.75
CA SER A 105 -3.83 -4.78 3.97
C SER A 105 -3.50 -5.33 2.57
N ASP A 106 -4.31 -6.30 2.12
CA ASP A 106 -4.29 -6.78 0.72
C ASP A 106 -5.13 -5.93 -0.22
N LYS A 107 -6.03 -5.11 0.33
CA LYS A 107 -6.94 -4.26 -0.43
C LYS A 107 -6.33 -2.91 -0.74
N TYR A 108 -5.69 -2.30 0.26
CA TYR A 108 -5.08 -0.97 0.14
C TYR A 108 -3.60 -1.07 -0.23
N GLY A 109 -3.00 0.04 -0.64
CA GLY A 109 -1.56 0.12 -0.90
C GLY A 109 -0.97 1.48 -0.56
N GLY A 110 0.19 1.80 -1.15
CA GLY A 110 0.95 2.99 -0.80
C GLY A 110 0.35 4.33 -1.25
N GLN A 111 1.09 5.41 -1.04
CA GLN A 111 0.79 6.74 -1.55
C GLN A 111 1.89 7.21 -2.47
N CYS A 112 1.56 7.71 -3.66
CA CYS A 112 2.57 8.16 -4.63
C CYS A 112 2.39 9.62 -5.08
N THR A 113 1.53 10.38 -4.42
CA THR A 113 1.21 11.75 -4.85
C THR A 113 2.23 12.78 -4.34
N ASP A 114 2.43 13.84 -5.11
CA ASP A 114 3.23 15.02 -4.77
C ASP A 114 2.74 15.73 -3.49
N THR A 115 1.43 15.69 -3.22
CA THR A 115 0.86 16.26 -1.98
C THR A 115 1.15 15.42 -0.73
N LYS A 116 1.66 14.20 -0.87
CA LYS A 116 1.94 13.28 0.26
C LYS A 116 3.43 12.94 0.37
N ILE A 117 4.21 13.14 -0.68
CA ILE A 117 5.63 12.80 -0.74
C ILE A 117 6.46 13.96 -1.26
N LYS A 118 7.49 14.33 -0.51
CA LYS A 118 8.42 15.39 -0.88
C LYS A 118 9.24 14.97 -2.10
N GLY A 119 9.33 15.87 -3.07
CA GLY A 119 10.09 15.64 -4.30
C GLY A 119 9.45 14.63 -5.26
N ASN A 120 8.19 14.26 -5.06
CA ASN A 120 7.35 13.72 -6.12
C ASN A 120 6.85 14.86 -7.00
N ASP A 121 6.77 14.57 -8.29
CA ASP A 121 6.40 15.53 -9.32
C ASP A 121 5.50 14.82 -10.34
N PRO A 122 4.33 15.41 -10.70
CA PRO A 122 3.47 14.86 -11.74
C PRO A 122 4.17 14.55 -13.07
N THR A 123 5.24 15.27 -13.43
CA THR A 123 5.93 15.13 -14.73
C THR A 123 7.19 14.28 -14.69
N ASN A 124 7.86 14.17 -13.54
CA ASN A 124 9.20 13.57 -13.43
C ASN A 124 9.25 12.24 -12.65
N GLY A 125 8.08 11.65 -12.39
CA GLY A 125 7.94 10.44 -11.58
C GLY A 125 8.00 10.71 -10.07
N GLY A 126 7.90 9.64 -9.28
CA GLY A 126 7.80 9.76 -7.83
C GLY A 126 8.06 8.45 -7.09
N ALA A 127 8.33 8.57 -5.78
CA ALA A 127 8.37 7.46 -4.85
C ALA A 127 6.96 7.10 -4.36
N CYS A 128 6.77 5.87 -3.90
CA CYS A 128 5.50 5.41 -3.34
C CYS A 128 5.68 4.98 -1.89
N ALA A 129 5.16 5.74 -0.93
CA ALA A 129 5.27 5.42 0.49
C ALA A 129 4.36 4.23 0.84
N PRO A 130 4.89 3.11 1.35
CA PRO A 130 4.11 1.91 1.66
C PRO A 130 3.22 2.13 2.89
N LEU A 131 2.12 1.36 3.01
CA LEU A 131 1.17 1.46 4.13
C LEU A 131 1.84 1.35 5.50
N ARG A 132 2.84 0.48 5.62
CA ARG A 132 3.68 0.35 6.82
C ARG A 132 4.28 1.69 7.21
N ARG A 133 4.89 2.43 6.28
CA ARG A 133 5.45 3.78 6.53
C ARG A 133 4.35 4.78 6.90
N LEU A 134 3.23 4.81 6.18
CA LEU A 134 2.18 5.84 6.38
C LEU A 134 1.68 5.88 7.83
N PHE A 135 1.57 4.70 8.44
CA PHE A 135 0.99 4.51 9.77
C PHE A 135 2.02 4.09 10.83
N LEU A 136 3.28 4.48 10.63
CA LEU A 136 4.37 4.25 11.58
C LEU A 136 4.09 4.88 12.96
N CYS A 137 4.50 4.20 14.04
CA CYS A 137 4.26 4.61 15.42
C CYS A 137 5.21 5.71 15.90
N ASP A 138 5.01 6.93 15.43
CA ASP A 138 5.82 8.13 15.75
C ASP A 138 5.00 9.29 16.33
N HIS A 139 3.74 9.07 16.74
CA HIS A 139 2.83 10.15 17.12
C HIS A 139 3.37 10.99 18.29
N HIS A 140 3.94 10.35 19.32
CA HIS A 140 4.47 11.05 20.50
C HIS A 140 5.66 11.95 20.18
N LEU A 141 6.42 11.66 19.11
CA LEU A 141 7.56 12.48 18.69
C LEU A 141 7.12 13.92 18.33
N SER A 142 5.87 14.11 17.90
CA SER A 142 5.30 15.44 17.62
C SER A 142 5.05 16.28 18.88
N TYR A 143 5.14 15.67 20.07
CA TYR A 143 4.96 16.33 21.37
C TYR A 143 6.26 16.41 22.18
N MET A 144 7.40 15.98 21.60
CA MET A 144 8.70 16.27 22.19
C MET A 144 8.92 17.79 22.28
N ASN A 145 9.73 18.20 23.26
CA ASN A 145 10.06 19.60 23.47
C ASN A 145 11.51 19.72 23.94
N ALA A 146 12.28 20.61 23.31
CA ALA A 146 13.69 20.88 23.62
C ALA A 146 13.94 21.45 25.04
N GLY A 147 12.90 21.80 25.80
CA GLY A 147 13.02 22.11 27.23
C GLY A 147 13.16 20.86 28.12
N LYS A 148 12.67 19.69 27.65
CA LYS A 148 12.65 18.43 28.40
C LYS A 148 13.52 17.35 27.74
N THR A 149 13.49 17.27 26.42
CA THR A 149 14.28 16.35 25.60
C THR A 149 15.43 17.12 24.97
N ASN A 150 16.57 17.25 25.64
CA ASN A 150 17.66 18.15 25.20
C ASN A 150 19.06 17.59 25.32
N THR A 151 19.16 16.28 25.56
CA THR A 151 20.43 15.55 25.57
C THR A 151 20.32 14.35 24.63
N THR A 152 21.46 13.83 24.25
CA THR A 152 21.58 12.57 23.50
C THR A 152 20.81 11.43 24.17
N ASP A 153 20.94 11.29 25.50
CA ASP A 153 20.26 10.25 26.28
C ASP A 153 18.74 10.38 26.23
N ASN A 154 18.24 11.62 26.36
CA ASN A 154 16.81 11.88 26.35
C ASN A 154 16.20 11.65 24.97
N LEU A 155 16.88 12.08 23.90
CA LEU A 155 16.43 11.79 22.55
C LEU A 155 16.45 10.28 22.26
N LEU A 156 17.50 9.58 22.67
CA LEU A 156 17.62 8.13 22.48
C LEU A 156 16.43 7.39 23.10
N LEU A 157 16.08 7.77 24.33
CA LEU A 157 14.93 7.18 25.02
C LEU A 157 13.63 7.35 24.22
N GLU A 158 13.30 8.55 23.74
CA GLU A 158 12.05 8.78 22.97
C GLU A 158 12.04 8.05 21.62
N VAL A 159 13.21 7.93 20.97
CA VAL A 159 13.36 7.17 19.71
C VAL A 159 13.23 5.66 19.95
N CYS A 160 13.83 5.14 21.02
CA CYS A 160 13.65 3.74 21.43
C CYS A 160 12.18 3.44 21.74
N TYR A 161 11.41 4.39 22.28
CA TYR A 161 9.96 4.21 22.44
C TYR A 161 9.21 4.07 21.12
N ALA A 162 9.51 4.93 20.14
CA ALA A 162 8.93 4.83 18.81
C ALA A 162 9.22 3.45 18.21
N ALA A 163 10.49 3.04 18.25
CA ALA A 163 10.96 1.76 17.77
C ALA A 163 10.28 0.58 18.46
N LYS A 164 10.21 0.56 19.79
CA LYS A 164 9.58 -0.53 20.55
C LYS A 164 8.11 -0.73 20.18
N TYR A 165 7.32 0.33 20.20
CA TYR A 165 5.89 0.24 19.87
C TYR A 165 5.64 -0.07 18.40
N GLU A 166 6.51 0.44 17.52
CA GLU A 166 6.50 0.10 16.10
C GLU A 166 6.75 -1.40 15.89
N GLY A 167 7.76 -1.96 16.55
CA GLY A 167 8.07 -3.39 16.52
C GLY A 167 6.95 -4.26 17.06
N GLU A 168 6.43 -3.94 18.25
CA GLU A 168 5.27 -4.62 18.85
C GLU A 168 4.04 -4.56 17.92
N SER A 169 3.78 -3.40 17.30
CA SER A 169 2.68 -3.24 16.34
C SER A 169 2.87 -4.10 15.09
N ILE A 170 4.09 -4.19 14.55
CA ILE A 170 4.36 -5.04 13.39
C ILE A 170 4.06 -6.49 13.76
N ILE A 171 4.66 -6.98 14.85
CA ILE A 171 4.61 -8.40 15.24
C ILE A 171 3.20 -8.84 15.61
N LYS A 172 2.45 -7.98 16.30
CA LYS A 172 1.07 -8.28 16.68
C LYS A 172 0.11 -8.31 15.49
N ASN A 173 0.29 -7.40 14.53
CA ASN A 173 -0.66 -7.22 13.43
C ASN A 173 -0.19 -7.85 12.11
N TYR A 174 0.99 -8.47 12.07
CA TYR A 174 1.47 -9.15 10.88
C TYR A 174 0.53 -10.33 10.55
N PRO A 175 0.05 -10.48 9.31
CA PRO A 175 -0.87 -11.55 8.97
C PRO A 175 -0.26 -12.94 9.21
N GLN A 176 -0.98 -13.81 9.92
CA GLN A 176 -0.47 -15.12 10.33
C GLN A 176 -0.18 -16.05 9.15
N ASP A 177 -0.93 -15.92 8.06
CA ASP A 177 -0.72 -16.61 6.77
C ASP A 177 0.58 -16.18 6.07
N ARG A 178 1.19 -15.08 6.50
CA ARG A 178 2.46 -14.53 6.00
C ARG A 178 3.59 -14.62 7.01
N ASN A 179 3.30 -15.16 8.20
CA ASN A 179 4.21 -15.17 9.31
C ASN A 179 5.27 -16.26 9.10
N ASN A 180 6.36 -15.89 8.43
CA ASN A 180 7.61 -16.63 8.48
C ASN A 180 8.67 -15.78 9.21
N ASN A 181 9.63 -16.50 9.79
CA ASN A 181 10.70 -15.96 10.63
C ASN A 181 11.56 -14.86 9.95
N GLU A 182 11.68 -14.86 8.63
CA GLU A 182 12.47 -13.89 7.84
C GLU A 182 11.69 -12.62 7.48
N VAL A 183 10.39 -12.76 7.23
CA VAL A 183 9.53 -11.68 6.76
C VAL A 183 9.31 -10.65 7.88
N ILE A 184 9.17 -11.09 9.14
CA ILE A 184 9.07 -10.19 10.29
C ILE A 184 10.34 -9.34 10.41
N CYS A 185 11.52 -9.95 10.42
CA CYS A 185 12.77 -9.20 10.57
C CYS A 185 12.97 -8.18 9.43
N THR A 186 12.54 -8.52 8.21
CA THR A 186 12.57 -7.61 7.05
C THR A 186 11.63 -6.42 7.24
N ALA A 187 10.40 -6.65 7.73
CA ALA A 187 9.47 -5.57 8.05
C ALA A 187 9.99 -4.65 9.17
N LEU A 188 10.64 -5.21 10.20
CA LEU A 188 11.32 -4.46 11.26
C LEU A 188 12.48 -3.62 10.69
N ALA A 189 13.30 -4.19 9.80
CA ALA A 189 14.40 -3.49 9.13
C ALA A 189 13.93 -2.29 8.30
N ARG A 190 12.82 -2.45 7.55
CA ARG A 190 12.20 -1.35 6.81
C ARG A 190 11.71 -0.23 7.72
N SER A 191 11.05 -0.56 8.83
CA SER A 191 10.60 0.44 9.82
C SER A 191 11.74 1.10 10.58
N PHE A 192 12.80 0.36 10.90
CA PHE A 192 14.01 0.88 11.49
C PHE A 192 14.67 1.93 10.58
N ALA A 193 14.79 1.63 9.29
CA ALA A 193 15.33 2.57 8.31
C ALA A 193 14.47 3.83 8.16
N ASP A 194 13.14 3.70 8.16
CA ASP A 194 12.23 4.85 8.10
C ASP A 194 12.27 5.71 9.38
N ILE A 195 12.38 5.10 10.57
CA ILE A 195 12.63 5.84 11.81
C ILE A 195 13.95 6.61 11.70
N GLY A 196 15.02 5.96 11.21
CA GLY A 196 16.30 6.60 10.97
C GLY A 196 16.19 7.80 10.03
N ASP A 197 15.41 7.69 8.96
CA ASP A 197 15.21 8.80 8.02
C ASP A 197 14.38 9.94 8.61
N ILE A 198 13.42 9.66 9.50
CA ILE A 198 12.71 10.69 10.25
C ILE A 198 13.70 11.48 11.13
N ILE A 199 14.54 10.78 11.90
CA ILE A 199 15.51 11.44 12.80
C ILE A 199 16.54 12.26 12.02
N ARG A 200 17.05 11.72 10.91
CA ARG A 200 18.10 12.36 10.09
C ARG A 200 17.58 13.45 9.15
N GLY A 201 16.27 13.66 9.07
CA GLY A 201 15.67 14.63 8.15
C GLY A 201 15.71 14.20 6.67
N LYS A 202 15.80 12.89 6.43
CA LYS A 202 15.80 12.26 5.10
C LYS A 202 14.40 11.84 4.64
N ASP A 203 13.46 11.74 5.58
CA ASP A 203 12.13 11.20 5.31
C ASP A 203 11.32 12.06 4.32
N LEU A 204 10.84 11.39 3.28
CA LEU A 204 10.10 11.94 2.16
C LEU A 204 8.60 12.04 2.45
N PHE A 205 8.06 11.39 3.48
CA PHE A 205 6.62 11.38 3.72
C PHE A 205 6.15 12.68 4.38
N ILE A 206 5.21 13.37 3.75
CA ILE A 206 4.68 14.66 4.23
C ILE A 206 3.56 14.44 5.25
N GLY A 207 2.75 13.40 5.06
CA GLY A 207 1.61 13.06 5.92
C GLY A 207 0.37 12.68 5.13
N TYR A 208 -0.42 11.75 5.68
CA TYR A 208 -1.57 11.13 5.00
C TYR A 208 -2.77 12.07 4.88
N ASN A 209 -2.99 12.97 5.84
CA ASN A 209 -4.06 13.96 5.83
C ASN A 209 -3.55 15.25 6.50
N GLU A 210 -4.37 16.31 6.55
CA GLU A 210 -3.94 17.61 7.09
C GLU A 210 -3.39 17.52 8.53
N ARG A 211 -4.05 16.73 9.39
CA ARG A 211 -3.60 16.51 10.77
C ARG A 211 -2.24 15.82 10.80
N ASP A 212 -2.12 14.70 10.09
CA ASP A 212 -0.86 13.96 10.04
C ASP A 212 0.28 14.80 9.46
N ARG A 213 0.00 15.65 8.46
CA ARG A 213 0.99 16.59 7.93
C ARG A 213 1.49 17.58 8.98
N LYS A 214 0.59 18.15 9.78
CA LYS A 214 0.98 19.03 10.89
C LYS A 214 1.80 18.28 11.94
N GLU A 215 1.45 17.03 12.22
CA GLU A 215 2.22 16.17 13.14
C GLU A 215 3.63 15.88 12.61
N LYS A 216 3.79 15.46 11.34
CA LYS A 216 5.10 15.20 10.72
C LYS A 216 5.97 16.46 10.66
N GLN A 217 5.38 17.61 10.32
CA GLN A 217 6.08 18.88 10.34
C GLN A 217 6.59 19.20 11.74
N LYS A 218 5.73 19.08 12.75
CA LYS A 218 6.09 19.33 14.15
C LYS A 218 7.18 18.38 14.66
N ILE A 219 7.20 17.12 14.23
CA ILE A 219 8.32 16.20 14.53
C ILE A 219 9.63 16.78 14.01
N GLN A 220 9.67 17.24 12.76
CA GLN A 220 10.89 17.80 12.17
C GLN A 220 11.33 19.09 12.86
N ASP A 221 10.39 19.97 13.20
CA ASP A 221 10.68 21.22 13.93
C ASP A 221 11.22 20.93 15.34
N ASN A 222 10.55 20.02 16.09
CA ASN A 222 11.03 19.59 17.40
C ASN A 222 12.45 19.01 17.31
N LEU A 223 12.73 18.17 16.31
CA LEU A 223 14.07 17.62 16.13
C LEU A 223 15.11 18.71 15.86
N LYS A 224 14.79 19.78 15.11
CA LYS A 224 15.70 20.93 14.92
C LYS A 224 16.07 21.56 16.25
N ASP A 225 15.07 21.88 17.07
CA ASP A 225 15.28 22.51 18.36
C ASP A 225 16.07 21.60 19.33
N ILE A 226 15.77 20.30 19.33
CA ILE A 226 16.46 19.31 20.17
C ILE A 226 17.92 19.18 19.74
N PHE A 227 18.20 19.07 18.44
CA PHE A 227 19.57 18.98 17.95
C PHE A 227 20.37 20.27 18.14
N ALA A 228 19.71 21.44 18.11
CA ALA A 228 20.33 22.69 18.55
C ALA A 228 20.80 22.61 20.01
N LYS A 229 19.97 22.06 20.91
CA LYS A 229 20.36 21.86 22.33
C LYS A 229 21.45 20.81 22.53
N ILE A 230 21.41 19.72 21.76
CA ILE A 230 22.49 18.72 21.77
C ILE A 230 23.80 19.37 21.31
N HIS A 231 23.79 20.15 20.23
CA HIS A 231 24.95 20.89 19.74
C HIS A 231 25.49 21.88 20.77
N GLU A 232 24.61 22.65 21.41
CA GLU A 232 24.97 23.58 22.49
C GLU A 232 25.71 22.85 23.63
N GLY A 233 25.24 21.65 23.99
CA GLY A 233 25.78 20.82 25.06
C GLY A 233 27.04 20.01 24.70
N LEU A 234 27.47 19.98 23.44
CA LEU A 234 28.69 19.27 23.03
C LEU A 234 29.93 19.87 23.70
N THR A 235 30.87 19.00 24.05
CA THR A 235 32.19 19.40 24.56
C THR A 235 32.95 20.24 23.53
N THR A 236 33.62 21.28 24.00
CA THR A 236 34.59 22.05 23.20
C THR A 236 35.97 21.40 23.19
N LYS A 237 36.19 20.38 24.04
CA LYS A 237 37.43 19.60 24.03
C LYS A 237 37.57 18.88 22.68
N ASN A 238 38.79 18.82 22.16
CA ASN A 238 39.14 18.20 20.88
C ASN A 238 38.40 18.75 19.64
N GLY A 239 37.68 19.87 19.76
CA GLY A 239 37.00 20.50 18.62
C GLY A 239 35.72 19.79 18.15
N VAL A 240 35.17 18.84 18.93
CA VAL A 240 33.95 18.07 18.55
C VAL A 240 32.79 18.99 18.17
N LYS A 241 32.49 20.00 19.00
CA LYS A 241 31.44 20.98 18.73
C LYS A 241 31.68 21.78 17.43
N ASP A 242 32.95 22.00 17.07
CA ASP A 242 33.34 22.82 15.92
C ASP A 242 33.11 22.10 14.59
N HIS A 243 33.20 20.76 14.58
CA HIS A 243 32.90 19.94 13.40
C HIS A 243 31.45 20.10 12.89
N TYR A 244 30.53 20.59 13.73
CA TYR A 244 29.11 20.75 13.38
C TYR A 244 28.66 22.22 13.25
N LYS A 245 29.59 23.19 13.19
CA LYS A 245 29.25 24.62 13.05
C LYS A 245 28.71 25.00 11.66
N GLY A 246 28.89 24.15 10.66
CA GLY A 246 28.55 24.46 9.26
C GLY A 246 27.06 24.38 8.92
N ASP A 247 26.28 23.59 9.66
CA ASP A 247 24.82 23.46 9.49
C ASP A 247 24.14 23.75 10.84
N THR A 248 23.71 24.99 11.01
CA THR A 248 23.04 25.51 12.21
C THR A 248 21.52 25.61 12.07
N THR A 249 20.97 25.26 10.90
CA THR A 249 19.53 25.36 10.63
C THR A 249 18.84 24.02 10.77
N ASP A 250 19.39 22.99 10.14
CA ASP A 250 18.78 21.66 10.11
C ASP A 250 19.58 20.65 10.92
N TYR A 251 20.88 20.91 11.12
CA TYR A 251 21.84 20.08 11.85
C TYR A 251 22.04 18.68 11.23
N PHE A 252 21.83 18.51 9.92
CA PHE A 252 21.81 17.22 9.23
C PHE A 252 23.05 16.37 9.52
N GLN A 253 24.24 16.97 9.51
CA GLN A 253 25.48 16.26 9.82
C GLN A 253 25.50 15.72 11.27
N LEU A 254 25.04 16.52 12.24
CA LEU A 254 24.94 16.12 13.63
C LEU A 254 23.90 15.00 13.81
N ARG A 255 22.79 15.05 13.06
CA ARG A 255 21.75 14.00 13.11
C ARG A 255 22.21 12.69 12.51
N GLU A 256 22.97 12.72 11.42
CA GLU A 256 23.58 11.52 10.82
C GLU A 256 24.50 10.80 11.81
N ASP A 257 25.37 11.56 12.46
CA ASP A 257 26.35 11.00 13.39
C ASP A 257 25.69 10.52 14.69
N TRP A 258 24.65 11.23 15.13
CA TRP A 258 23.81 10.78 16.24
C TRP A 258 23.12 9.46 15.91
N TRP A 259 22.56 9.30 14.71
CA TRP A 259 21.95 8.04 14.30
C TRP A 259 22.99 6.91 14.28
N ILE A 260 24.17 7.12 13.66
CA ILE A 260 25.27 6.14 13.68
C ILE A 260 25.57 5.66 15.11
N ALA A 261 25.72 6.59 16.05
CA ALA A 261 26.11 6.27 17.43
C ALA A 261 25.03 5.44 18.17
N ASN A 262 23.76 5.61 17.79
CA ASN A 262 22.62 5.10 18.55
C ASN A 262 21.82 4.00 17.85
N ARG A 263 22.02 3.77 16.55
CA ARG A 263 21.24 2.85 15.72
C ARG A 263 21.15 1.44 16.30
N HIS A 264 22.21 0.95 16.96
CA HIS A 264 22.21 -0.34 17.63
C HIS A 264 21.15 -0.44 18.75
N THR A 265 21.09 0.54 19.65
CA THR A 265 20.10 0.54 20.74
C THR A 265 18.68 0.73 20.23
N VAL A 266 18.51 1.45 19.11
CA VAL A 266 17.21 1.56 18.43
C VAL A 266 16.81 0.23 17.78
N TRP A 267 17.76 -0.54 17.23
CA TRP A 267 17.50 -1.89 16.71
C TRP A 267 17.11 -2.86 17.82
N GLU A 268 17.78 -2.81 18.97
CA GLU A 268 17.35 -3.60 20.14
C GLU A 268 15.91 -3.25 20.55
N ALA A 269 15.55 -1.96 20.54
CA ALA A 269 14.20 -1.53 20.85
C ALA A 269 13.15 -2.06 19.87
N ILE A 270 13.37 -1.96 18.55
CA ILE A 270 12.39 -2.40 17.54
C ILE A 270 12.21 -3.93 17.52
N THR A 271 13.22 -4.68 17.96
CA THR A 271 13.21 -6.15 17.98
C THR A 271 12.71 -6.74 19.31
N CYS A 272 12.29 -5.93 20.29
CA CYS A 272 11.90 -6.42 21.62
C CYS A 272 10.77 -7.46 21.65
N GLY A 273 9.89 -7.45 20.65
CA GLY A 273 8.81 -8.43 20.52
C GLY A 273 9.11 -9.60 19.58
N ALA A 274 10.28 -9.60 18.92
CA ALA A 274 10.65 -10.65 17.97
C ALA A 274 10.79 -11.99 18.71
N LYS A 275 10.41 -13.07 18.05
CA LYS A 275 10.34 -14.40 18.67
C LYS A 275 11.60 -15.18 18.40
N VAL A 276 11.91 -16.03 19.37
CA VAL A 276 12.90 -17.08 19.29
C VAL A 276 12.78 -17.89 17.99
N GLY A 277 13.76 -17.73 17.09
CA GLY A 277 13.84 -18.36 15.77
C GLY A 277 13.64 -17.39 14.60
N ASP A 278 13.25 -16.14 14.85
CA ASP A 278 13.15 -15.09 13.85
C ASP A 278 14.55 -14.74 13.32
N THR A 279 14.81 -15.00 12.03
CA THR A 279 16.14 -14.78 11.44
C THR A 279 16.10 -13.80 10.29
N TYR A 280 17.03 -12.84 10.27
CA TYR A 280 17.18 -11.94 9.12
C TYR A 280 17.48 -12.73 7.84
N PHE A 281 16.92 -12.29 6.72
CA PHE A 281 16.85 -13.09 5.49
C PHE A 281 18.24 -13.50 4.95
N ARG A 282 19.26 -12.67 5.18
CA ARG A 282 20.65 -12.94 4.79
C ARG A 282 21.59 -13.18 5.99
N PRO A 283 22.61 -14.04 5.82
CA PRO A 283 23.73 -14.09 6.74
C PRO A 283 24.49 -12.76 6.77
N THR A 284 24.81 -12.26 7.96
CA THR A 284 25.46 -10.94 8.13
C THR A 284 26.17 -10.79 9.47
N CYS A 285 25.91 -11.66 10.44
CA CYS A 285 26.43 -11.52 11.79
C CYS A 285 27.86 -12.04 11.93
N GLY A 286 28.75 -11.23 12.50
CA GLY A 286 30.13 -11.59 12.75
C GLY A 286 30.97 -11.74 11.48
N LYS A 287 32.22 -12.21 11.64
CA LYS A 287 33.19 -12.32 10.53
C LYS A 287 32.93 -13.48 9.57
N ASN A 288 32.10 -14.44 9.98
CA ASN A 288 31.78 -15.64 9.21
C ASN A 288 30.39 -15.55 8.56
N ASP A 289 29.77 -14.36 8.56
CA ASP A 289 28.42 -14.12 8.05
C ASP A 289 27.45 -15.21 8.53
N THR A 290 27.20 -15.26 9.84
CA THR A 290 26.15 -16.14 10.36
C THR A 290 24.79 -15.46 10.24
N ARG A 291 23.71 -16.23 10.23
CA ARG A 291 22.36 -15.67 10.40
C ARG A 291 22.23 -15.04 11.79
N THR A 292 21.24 -14.17 11.95
CA THR A 292 20.89 -13.67 13.28
C THR A 292 20.52 -14.82 14.19
N GLY A 293 20.74 -14.64 15.49
CA GLY A 293 20.20 -15.54 16.49
C GLY A 293 18.69 -15.40 16.60
N GLU A 294 18.16 -15.94 17.67
CA GLU A 294 16.75 -16.21 17.84
C GLU A 294 15.81 -14.97 17.87
N ASP A 295 16.23 -13.70 17.81
CA ASP A 295 15.28 -12.56 17.82
C ASP A 295 15.65 -11.45 16.82
N CYS A 296 15.90 -11.77 15.55
CA CYS A 296 16.36 -10.80 14.53
C CYS A 296 17.65 -10.04 14.92
N ARG A 297 18.47 -10.55 15.85
CA ARG A 297 19.65 -9.86 16.40
C ARG A 297 20.94 -10.64 16.17
N CYS A 298 22.02 -9.91 15.87
CA CYS A 298 23.37 -10.46 15.97
C CYS A 298 23.84 -10.48 17.44
N LYS A 299 24.89 -11.23 17.73
CA LYS A 299 25.57 -11.14 19.02
C LYS A 299 26.36 -9.82 19.11
N GLY A 300 26.32 -9.17 20.27
CA GLY A 300 26.99 -7.89 20.50
C GLY A 300 26.27 -6.71 19.84
N ASP A 301 27.03 -5.65 19.50
CA ASP A 301 26.46 -4.37 19.08
C ASP A 301 26.17 -4.26 17.56
N GLN A 302 26.26 -5.38 16.83
CA GLN A 302 26.04 -5.40 15.38
C GLN A 302 24.55 -5.41 15.04
N VAL A 303 24.12 -4.47 14.19
CA VAL A 303 22.80 -4.47 13.57
C VAL A 303 22.87 -5.27 12.26
N PRO A 304 21.98 -6.26 12.02
CA PRO A 304 22.04 -7.14 10.85
C PRO A 304 21.57 -6.51 9.54
N THR A 305 20.95 -5.33 9.59
CA THR A 305 20.49 -4.60 8.42
C THR A 305 21.28 -3.31 8.24
N TYR A 306 21.41 -2.89 6.99
CA TYR A 306 21.97 -1.65 6.53
C TYR A 306 20.98 -0.86 5.66
N PHE A 307 19.68 -1.22 5.69
CA PHE A 307 18.64 -0.48 4.99
C PHE A 307 18.59 1.00 5.41
N ASP A 308 18.95 1.34 6.63
CA ASP A 308 19.07 2.73 7.06
C ASP A 308 20.16 3.52 6.30
N TYR A 309 21.00 2.88 5.49
CA TYR A 309 21.95 3.55 4.57
C TYR A 309 21.61 3.38 3.09
N VAL A 310 20.43 2.82 2.80
CA VAL A 310 19.85 2.76 1.46
C VAL A 310 18.92 3.96 1.26
N PRO A 311 18.96 4.70 0.13
CA PRO A 311 18.03 5.78 -0.15
C PRO A 311 16.56 5.35 -0.02
N GLN A 312 15.74 6.14 0.70
CA GLN A 312 14.36 5.76 1.07
C GLN A 312 13.49 5.35 -0.12
N TYR A 313 13.60 6.05 -1.24
CA TYR A 313 12.88 5.72 -2.46
C TYR A 313 13.15 4.28 -2.95
N LEU A 314 14.41 3.81 -2.91
CA LEU A 314 14.75 2.45 -3.36
C LEU A 314 14.17 1.39 -2.43
N ARG A 315 14.18 1.65 -1.11
CA ARG A 315 13.56 0.74 -0.12
C ARG A 315 12.06 0.63 -0.33
N TRP A 316 11.40 1.76 -0.59
CA TRP A 316 9.97 1.78 -0.86
C TRP A 316 9.62 1.11 -2.20
N PHE A 317 10.48 1.24 -3.22
CA PHE A 317 10.25 0.58 -4.51
C PHE A 317 10.42 -0.94 -4.41
N GLU A 318 11.41 -1.38 -3.65
CA GLU A 318 11.61 -2.80 -3.32
C GLU A 318 10.42 -3.35 -2.50
N GLU A 319 10.01 -2.67 -1.43
CA GLU A 319 8.83 -3.06 -0.62
C GLU A 319 7.54 -3.08 -1.45
N TRP A 320 7.36 -2.09 -2.35
CA TRP A 320 6.22 -2.04 -3.27
C TRP A 320 6.18 -3.26 -4.19
N ALA A 321 7.33 -3.70 -4.73
CA ALA A 321 7.38 -4.81 -5.67
C ALA A 321 7.05 -6.14 -4.99
N GLU A 322 7.58 -6.38 -3.80
CA GLU A 322 7.20 -7.56 -3.00
C GLU A 322 5.70 -7.57 -2.68
N ASP A 323 5.16 -6.43 -2.25
CA ASP A 323 3.73 -6.30 -1.95
C ASP A 323 2.86 -6.49 -3.20
N PHE A 324 3.27 -5.95 -4.34
CA PHE A 324 2.61 -6.13 -5.63
C PHE A 324 2.56 -7.60 -6.00
N CYS A 325 3.70 -8.29 -6.02
CA CYS A 325 3.80 -9.68 -6.44
C CYS A 325 2.94 -10.59 -5.53
N ARG A 326 3.06 -10.40 -4.22
CA ARG A 326 2.25 -11.14 -3.23
C ARG A 326 0.74 -10.90 -3.40
N LYS A 327 0.31 -9.65 -3.56
CA LYS A 327 -1.12 -9.31 -3.75
C LYS A 327 -1.65 -9.83 -5.07
N ARG A 328 -0.90 -9.66 -6.16
CA ARG A 328 -1.26 -10.17 -7.49
C ARG A 328 -1.43 -11.69 -7.46
N LYS A 329 -0.51 -12.41 -6.83
CA LYS A 329 -0.63 -13.87 -6.65
C LYS A 329 -1.93 -14.26 -5.95
N LYS A 330 -2.22 -13.66 -4.79
CA LYS A 330 -3.45 -13.93 -4.03
C LYS A 330 -4.72 -13.61 -4.82
N GLN A 331 -4.74 -12.47 -5.54
CA GLN A 331 -5.90 -12.07 -6.34
C GLN A 331 -6.13 -13.03 -7.52
N LEU A 332 -5.06 -13.49 -8.19
CA LEU A 332 -5.18 -14.47 -9.27
C LEU A 332 -5.57 -15.86 -8.77
N GLU A 333 -5.11 -16.29 -7.60
CA GLU A 333 -5.55 -17.54 -6.97
C GLU A 333 -7.06 -17.49 -6.65
N ASN A 334 -7.52 -16.36 -6.12
CA ASN A 334 -8.95 -16.13 -5.87
C ASN A 334 -9.77 -16.12 -7.16
N ALA A 335 -9.33 -15.37 -8.18
CA ALA A 335 -9.97 -15.33 -9.50
C ALA A 335 -9.99 -16.72 -10.14
N LYS A 336 -8.90 -17.51 -10.05
CA LYS A 336 -8.84 -18.90 -10.53
C LYS A 336 -9.90 -19.77 -9.88
N LYS A 337 -9.98 -19.74 -8.56
CA LYS A 337 -10.98 -20.51 -7.80
C LYS A 337 -12.40 -20.13 -8.20
N LYS A 338 -12.71 -18.83 -8.28
CA LYS A 338 -14.08 -18.34 -8.51
C LYS A 338 -14.52 -18.38 -9.98
N CYS A 339 -13.60 -18.13 -10.93
CA CYS A 339 -13.94 -18.02 -12.36
C CYS A 339 -13.78 -19.34 -13.14
N ARG A 340 -13.00 -20.30 -12.63
CA ARG A 340 -12.74 -21.59 -13.32
C ARG A 340 -13.14 -22.82 -12.50
N GLY A 341 -13.25 -22.67 -11.18
CA GLY A 341 -13.62 -23.76 -10.28
C GLY A 341 -12.59 -24.90 -10.23
N GLU A 342 -12.97 -26.01 -9.61
CA GLU A 342 -12.13 -27.22 -9.58
C GLU A 342 -12.04 -27.86 -10.97
N ASN A 343 -10.82 -28.28 -11.35
CA ASN A 343 -10.52 -28.91 -12.64
C ASN A 343 -10.90 -28.08 -13.89
N ASN A 344 -11.03 -26.75 -13.76
CA ASN A 344 -11.40 -25.83 -14.84
C ASN A 344 -12.75 -26.14 -15.51
N LYS A 345 -13.69 -26.77 -14.80
CA LYS A 345 -15.01 -27.10 -15.35
C LYS A 345 -15.92 -25.89 -15.55
N LYS A 346 -15.63 -24.77 -14.87
CA LYS A 346 -16.36 -23.50 -15.05
C LYS A 346 -15.62 -22.58 -16.01
N TYR A 347 -16.35 -21.71 -16.70
CA TYR A 347 -15.78 -20.61 -17.46
C TYR A 347 -16.64 -19.37 -17.30
N CYS A 348 -16.40 -18.64 -16.22
CA CYS A 348 -17.06 -17.36 -15.97
C CYS A 348 -16.21 -16.18 -16.45
N SER A 349 -16.85 -15.03 -16.68
CA SER A 349 -16.20 -13.77 -17.05
C SER A 349 -16.34 -12.70 -15.97
N LEU A 350 -15.58 -11.61 -16.13
CA LEU A 350 -15.69 -10.41 -15.28
C LEU A 350 -17.07 -9.73 -15.36
N ASN A 351 -17.96 -10.15 -16.26
CA ASN A 351 -19.30 -9.58 -16.44
C ASN A 351 -20.40 -10.49 -15.86
N GLY A 352 -20.03 -11.50 -15.06
CA GLY A 352 -20.99 -12.41 -14.42
C GLY A 352 -21.58 -13.45 -15.37
N CYS A 353 -21.07 -13.58 -16.59
CA CYS A 353 -21.60 -14.51 -17.59
C CYS A 353 -20.86 -15.86 -17.61
N ASP A 354 -21.60 -16.94 -17.88
CA ASP A 354 -21.07 -18.25 -18.30
C ASP A 354 -20.67 -18.23 -19.78
N CYS A 355 -19.36 -18.32 -20.02
CA CYS A 355 -18.78 -18.22 -21.35
C CYS A 355 -19.04 -19.46 -22.23
N THR A 356 -19.50 -20.57 -21.66
CA THR A 356 -19.92 -21.75 -22.43
C THR A 356 -21.25 -21.52 -23.17
N LYS A 357 -22.05 -20.57 -22.70
CA LYS A 357 -23.37 -20.22 -23.26
C LYS A 357 -23.45 -18.79 -23.81
N THR A 358 -22.51 -17.94 -23.43
CA THR A 358 -22.42 -16.53 -23.85
C THR A 358 -21.73 -16.38 -25.19
N VAL A 359 -22.36 -15.62 -26.09
CA VAL A 359 -21.82 -15.23 -27.40
C VAL A 359 -22.07 -13.74 -27.58
N ARG A 360 -21.10 -12.92 -27.17
CA ARG A 360 -21.21 -11.44 -27.16
C ARG A 360 -21.50 -10.87 -28.55
N GLY A 361 -20.87 -11.42 -29.58
CA GLY A 361 -21.07 -11.00 -30.97
C GLY A 361 -22.48 -11.21 -31.50
N LYS A 362 -23.26 -12.10 -30.86
CA LYS A 362 -24.68 -12.32 -31.16
C LYS A 362 -25.61 -11.68 -30.12
N LYS A 363 -25.09 -10.79 -29.27
CA LYS A 363 -25.83 -10.15 -28.16
C LYS A 363 -26.50 -11.18 -27.22
N LYS A 364 -25.90 -12.37 -27.09
CA LYS A 364 -26.36 -13.44 -26.20
C LYS A 364 -25.48 -13.45 -24.96
N PHE A 365 -26.06 -13.07 -23.83
CA PHE A 365 -25.39 -13.05 -22.53
C PHE A 365 -26.10 -14.02 -21.59
N ASP A 366 -25.36 -14.96 -21.02
CA ASP A 366 -25.90 -15.96 -20.10
C ASP A 366 -25.40 -15.65 -18.70
N TYR A 367 -26.20 -14.94 -17.91
CA TYR A 367 -25.90 -14.72 -16.49
C TYR A 367 -26.09 -16.02 -15.72
N GLN A 368 -25.13 -16.33 -14.84
CA GLN A 368 -25.26 -17.41 -13.88
C GLN A 368 -24.86 -16.89 -12.51
N GLN A 369 -25.67 -17.17 -11.48
CA GLN A 369 -25.39 -16.75 -10.11
C GLN A 369 -23.99 -17.21 -9.65
N GLU A 370 -23.57 -18.42 -10.05
CA GLU A 370 -22.24 -18.95 -9.75
C GLU A 370 -21.08 -18.19 -10.44
N CYS A 371 -21.36 -17.43 -11.50
CA CYS A 371 -20.41 -16.56 -12.17
C CYS A 371 -20.37 -15.15 -11.56
N ASN A 372 -21.31 -14.79 -10.69
CA ASN A 372 -21.24 -13.55 -9.91
C ASN A 372 -19.99 -13.53 -9.01
N ASP A 373 -19.61 -14.68 -8.45
CA ASP A 373 -18.36 -14.85 -7.70
C ASP A 373 -17.12 -14.43 -8.50
N CYS A 374 -17.12 -14.68 -9.81
CA CYS A 374 -16.05 -14.25 -10.70
C CYS A 374 -16.05 -12.73 -10.91
N LEU A 375 -17.22 -12.14 -11.16
CA LEU A 375 -17.41 -10.69 -11.27
C LEU A 375 -16.89 -9.96 -10.03
N VAL A 376 -17.28 -10.42 -8.84
CA VAL A 376 -16.86 -9.83 -7.55
C VAL A 376 -15.36 -10.00 -7.30
N ALA A 377 -14.76 -11.11 -7.73
CA ALA A 377 -13.32 -11.32 -7.60
C ALA A 377 -12.50 -10.48 -8.60
N CYS A 378 -13.00 -10.32 -9.83
CA CYS A 378 -12.26 -9.71 -10.94
C CYS A 378 -12.41 -8.19 -11.04
N ASP A 379 -13.59 -7.62 -10.77
CA ASP A 379 -13.79 -6.15 -10.89
C ASP A 379 -12.81 -5.34 -10.02
N PRO A 380 -12.60 -5.67 -8.73
CA PRO A 380 -11.60 -4.96 -7.92
C PRO A 380 -10.17 -5.19 -8.42
N PHE A 381 -9.85 -6.39 -8.91
CA PHE A 381 -8.53 -6.73 -9.42
C PHE A 381 -8.15 -5.89 -10.64
N VAL A 382 -9.07 -5.73 -11.60
CA VAL A 382 -8.89 -4.91 -12.81
C VAL A 382 -8.55 -3.46 -12.44
N HIS A 383 -9.30 -2.84 -11.53
CA HIS A 383 -8.99 -1.49 -11.07
C HIS A 383 -7.69 -1.41 -10.26
N TRP A 384 -7.41 -2.43 -9.45
CA TRP A 384 -6.18 -2.48 -8.66
C TRP A 384 -4.95 -2.58 -9.56
N ILE A 385 -4.96 -3.46 -10.56
CA ILE A 385 -3.80 -3.70 -11.44
C ILE A 385 -3.48 -2.47 -12.30
N ASP A 386 -4.50 -1.77 -12.81
CA ASP A 386 -4.34 -0.49 -13.53
C ASP A 386 -3.63 0.56 -12.66
N ASN A 387 -4.01 0.65 -11.38
CA ASN A 387 -3.34 1.55 -10.45
C ASN A 387 -1.90 1.13 -10.16
N GLN A 388 -1.64 -0.18 -10.01
CA GLN A 388 -0.29 -0.68 -9.81
C GLN A 388 0.62 -0.37 -11.00
N GLU A 389 0.10 -0.40 -12.22
CA GLU A 389 0.84 0.04 -13.41
C GLU A 389 1.26 1.51 -13.29
N LEU A 390 0.33 2.39 -12.90
CA LEU A 390 0.63 3.82 -12.71
C LEU A 390 1.67 4.06 -11.61
N GLU A 391 1.61 3.31 -10.50
CA GLU A 391 2.60 3.37 -9.42
C GLU A 391 3.98 2.88 -9.89
N PHE A 392 4.01 1.78 -10.64
CA PHE A 392 5.22 1.24 -11.25
C PHE A 392 5.88 2.25 -12.19
N LEU A 393 5.12 2.83 -13.12
CA LEU A 393 5.63 3.81 -14.08
C LEU A 393 6.22 5.04 -13.38
N LYS A 394 5.58 5.53 -12.32
CA LYS A 394 6.11 6.65 -11.51
C LYS A 394 7.44 6.32 -10.86
N GLN A 395 7.57 5.14 -10.26
CA GLN A 395 8.80 4.72 -9.59
C GLN A 395 9.90 4.46 -10.61
N LYS A 396 9.59 3.80 -11.72
CA LYS A 396 10.52 3.61 -12.84
C LYS A 396 11.10 4.92 -13.37
N GLU A 397 10.27 5.94 -13.59
CA GLU A 397 10.77 7.28 -13.98
C GLU A 397 11.60 7.93 -12.86
N LYS A 398 11.21 7.75 -11.60
CA LYS A 398 11.99 8.22 -10.45
C LYS A 398 13.40 7.62 -10.43
N TYR A 399 13.56 6.32 -10.74
CA TYR A 399 14.87 5.65 -10.78
C TYR A 399 15.85 6.36 -11.73
N LYS A 400 15.40 6.68 -12.96
CA LYS A 400 16.22 7.33 -14.00
C LYS A 400 16.79 8.68 -13.55
N ASN A 401 16.08 9.36 -12.66
CA ASN A 401 16.46 10.66 -12.12
C ASN A 401 17.30 10.50 -10.83
N ALA A 402 16.87 9.61 -9.93
CA ALA A 402 17.50 9.39 -8.63
C ALA A 402 18.95 8.90 -8.76
N ILE A 403 19.25 8.03 -9.74
CA ILE A 403 20.60 7.50 -9.94
C ILE A 403 21.65 8.57 -10.28
N LYS A 404 21.22 9.77 -10.70
CA LYS A 404 22.08 10.91 -11.04
C LYS A 404 22.26 11.88 -9.85
N GLU A 405 21.63 11.62 -8.70
CA GLU A 405 21.70 12.50 -7.54
C GLU A 405 23.07 12.43 -6.87
N ARG A 406 23.71 13.59 -6.68
CA ARG A 406 25.05 13.71 -6.10
C ARG A 406 25.15 14.75 -4.97
N GLY A 407 24.11 15.57 -4.77
CA GLY A 407 24.10 16.63 -3.77
C GLY A 407 23.87 16.10 -2.35
N PRO A 408 24.50 16.70 -1.30
CA PRO A 408 24.32 16.29 0.10
C PRO A 408 22.96 16.72 0.68
N THR A 409 22.25 17.62 -0.01
CA THR A 409 20.88 18.03 0.31
C THR A 409 20.07 18.16 -0.97
N LYS A 410 18.75 18.17 -0.83
CA LYS A 410 17.81 18.32 -1.93
C LYS A 410 16.74 19.35 -1.59
N LYS A 411 16.56 20.36 -2.44
CA LYS A 411 15.45 21.32 -2.31
C LYS A 411 14.18 20.71 -2.91
N THR A 412 13.08 20.81 -2.19
CA THR A 412 11.75 20.42 -2.66
C THR A 412 10.73 21.53 -2.39
N SER A 413 9.54 21.41 -2.96
CA SER A 413 8.41 22.31 -2.65
C SER A 413 8.01 22.32 -1.17
N HIS A 414 8.41 21.29 -0.42
CA HIS A 414 8.09 21.11 1.00
C HIS A 414 9.34 21.23 1.90
N GLY A 415 10.35 21.98 1.45
CA GLY A 415 11.57 22.27 2.20
C GLY A 415 12.80 21.49 1.74
N THR A 416 13.91 21.72 2.44
CA THR A 416 15.19 21.03 2.22
C THR A 416 15.18 19.67 2.89
N ILE A 417 15.67 18.66 2.19
CA ILE A 417 15.81 17.28 2.67
C ILE A 417 17.29 16.94 2.73
N ASN A 418 17.68 16.23 3.77
CA ASN A 418 19.01 15.65 3.87
C ASN A 418 19.19 14.57 2.79
N ASN A 419 20.30 14.62 2.06
CA ASN A 419 20.66 13.62 1.06
C ASN A 419 22.12 13.15 1.23
N MET A 420 22.69 13.31 2.43
CA MET A 420 24.02 12.85 2.76
C MET A 420 24.13 11.34 2.51
N TYR A 421 25.28 10.92 1.98
CA TYR A 421 25.60 9.54 1.62
C TYR A 421 24.85 8.96 0.40
N ALA A 422 23.88 9.68 -0.17
CA ALA A 422 23.17 9.23 -1.37
C ALA A 422 24.10 9.18 -2.59
N LYS A 423 25.06 10.10 -2.69
CA LYS A 423 26.08 10.11 -3.75
C LYS A 423 26.87 8.80 -3.74
N GLU A 424 27.41 8.43 -2.59
CA GLU A 424 28.21 7.23 -2.38
C GLU A 424 27.40 5.97 -2.72
N PHE A 425 26.12 5.95 -2.36
CA PHE A 425 25.20 4.87 -2.70
C PHE A 425 24.97 4.78 -4.22
N TYR A 426 24.55 5.88 -4.86
CA TYR A 426 24.20 5.90 -6.28
C TYR A 426 25.41 5.71 -7.19
N GLU A 427 26.61 6.16 -6.81
CA GLU A 427 27.85 5.88 -7.56
C GLU A 427 28.20 4.40 -7.56
N LYS A 428 27.93 3.68 -6.45
CA LYS A 428 28.09 2.22 -6.38
C LYS A 428 27.02 1.50 -7.21
N LEU A 429 25.76 1.92 -7.08
CA LEU A 429 24.65 1.38 -7.85
C LEU A 429 24.84 1.58 -9.37
N GLU A 430 25.35 2.74 -9.79
CA GLU A 430 25.56 3.08 -11.20
C GLU A 430 26.59 2.18 -11.88
N LYS A 431 27.58 1.64 -11.16
CA LYS A 431 28.63 0.80 -11.77
C LYS A 431 28.07 -0.48 -12.40
N GLU A 432 27.11 -1.13 -11.75
CA GLU A 432 26.57 -2.43 -12.18
C GLU A 432 25.09 -2.37 -12.60
N HIS A 433 24.32 -1.41 -12.07
CA HIS A 433 22.87 -1.26 -12.30
C HIS A 433 22.51 0.14 -12.80
N ARG A 434 23.32 0.67 -13.73
CA ARG A 434 23.13 2.00 -14.36
C ARG A 434 21.75 2.20 -14.96
N THR A 435 21.21 1.16 -15.59
CA THR A 435 19.90 1.22 -16.25
C THR A 435 18.81 0.74 -15.32
N VAL A 436 17.62 1.33 -15.43
CA VAL A 436 16.44 0.87 -14.70
C VAL A 436 16.15 -0.61 -15.01
N ASP A 437 16.37 -1.05 -16.25
CA ASP A 437 16.16 -2.45 -16.66
C ASP A 437 17.08 -3.43 -15.91
N ALA A 438 18.32 -3.04 -15.59
CA ALA A 438 19.21 -3.88 -14.80
C ALA A 438 18.73 -4.03 -13.35
N PHE A 439 18.17 -2.97 -12.77
CA PHE A 439 17.55 -3.00 -11.45
C PHE A 439 16.26 -3.83 -11.44
N LEU A 440 15.38 -3.62 -12.44
CA LEU A 440 14.11 -4.34 -12.55
C LEU A 440 14.30 -5.85 -12.77
N LYS A 441 15.37 -6.27 -13.46
CA LYS A 441 15.71 -7.69 -13.58
C LYS A 441 15.92 -8.35 -12.22
N LEU A 442 16.64 -7.71 -11.31
CA LEU A 442 16.81 -8.23 -9.94
C LEU A 442 15.50 -8.19 -9.15
N LEU A 443 14.63 -7.22 -9.44
CA LEU A 443 13.33 -7.10 -8.78
C LEU A 443 12.42 -8.28 -9.12
N ASN A 444 12.56 -8.84 -10.32
CA ASN A 444 11.86 -10.07 -10.73
C ASN A 444 12.36 -11.31 -9.98
N GLU A 445 13.59 -11.27 -9.44
CA GLU A 445 14.19 -12.38 -8.72
C GLU A 445 13.73 -12.50 -7.27
N GLU A 446 13.00 -11.48 -6.77
CA GLU A 446 12.34 -11.53 -5.47
C GLU A 446 11.44 -12.76 -5.36
N LYS A 447 11.53 -13.46 -4.22
CA LYS A 447 10.85 -14.74 -3.99
C LYS A 447 9.34 -14.66 -4.29
N GLU A 448 8.71 -13.55 -3.92
CA GLU A 448 7.26 -13.43 -4.00
C GLU A 448 6.77 -13.12 -5.42
N CYS A 449 7.68 -12.72 -6.31
CA CYS A 449 7.43 -12.53 -7.74
C CYS A 449 7.51 -13.82 -8.56
N LYS A 450 7.88 -14.94 -7.92
CA LYS A 450 7.96 -16.28 -8.52
C LYS A 450 6.71 -17.10 -8.17
N ASN A 451 6.41 -18.11 -8.99
CA ASN A 451 5.36 -19.10 -8.74
C ASN A 451 3.95 -18.50 -8.57
N HIS A 452 3.57 -17.57 -9.45
CA HIS A 452 2.18 -17.14 -9.63
C HIS A 452 1.34 -18.25 -10.28
N PRO A 453 0.03 -18.31 -10.00
CA PRO A 453 -0.84 -19.31 -10.62
C PRO A 453 -0.89 -19.13 -12.14
N ASP A 454 -0.84 -20.24 -12.87
CA ASP A 454 -1.19 -20.27 -14.28
C ASP A 454 -2.70 -20.04 -14.43
N VAL A 455 -3.08 -19.00 -15.16
CA VAL A 455 -4.46 -18.58 -15.42
C VAL A 455 -4.93 -18.89 -16.85
N GLY A 456 -4.21 -19.76 -17.58
CA GLY A 456 -4.69 -20.37 -18.83
C GLY A 456 -4.31 -19.63 -20.12
N ASP A 457 -3.40 -18.66 -20.05
CA ASP A 457 -3.06 -17.77 -21.18
C ASP A 457 -1.74 -18.12 -21.86
N GLY A 458 -1.04 -19.15 -21.40
CA GLY A 458 0.38 -19.35 -21.73
C GLY A 458 1.29 -18.23 -21.17
N LYS A 459 0.73 -17.31 -20.38
CA LYS A 459 1.46 -16.25 -19.68
C LYS A 459 2.24 -16.84 -18.52
N LYS A 460 3.41 -16.26 -18.28
CA LYS A 460 4.40 -16.71 -17.31
C LYS A 460 3.81 -16.85 -15.90
N THR A 461 4.14 -17.94 -15.20
CA THR A 461 3.86 -18.16 -13.76
C THR A 461 4.76 -17.29 -12.86
N PHE A 462 5.22 -16.15 -13.36
CA PHE A 462 6.09 -15.21 -12.66
C PHE A 462 5.86 -13.79 -13.18
N VAL A 463 6.19 -12.81 -12.34
CA VAL A 463 6.11 -11.38 -12.68
C VAL A 463 7.41 -10.95 -13.37
N GLU A 464 7.29 -10.16 -14.44
CA GLU A 464 8.45 -9.63 -15.15
C GLU A 464 8.33 -8.12 -15.40
N PHE A 465 8.89 -7.35 -14.49
CA PHE A 465 9.12 -5.92 -14.66
C PHE A 465 10.16 -5.70 -15.77
N SER A 466 9.72 -5.54 -17.01
CA SER A 466 10.59 -5.17 -18.13
C SER A 466 9.87 -4.22 -19.07
N ASN A 467 10.61 -3.37 -19.80
CA ASN A 467 10.01 -2.43 -20.76
C ASN A 467 9.19 -3.12 -21.85
N LYS A 468 9.49 -4.39 -22.16
CA LYS A 468 8.81 -5.16 -23.21
C LYS A 468 7.54 -5.86 -22.70
N ASN A 469 7.46 -6.11 -21.38
CA ASN A 469 6.42 -6.95 -20.78
C ASN A 469 5.61 -6.19 -19.71
N VAL A 470 5.61 -4.84 -19.74
CA VAL A 470 4.76 -4.01 -18.85
C VAL A 470 3.29 -4.42 -19.03
N ASP A 471 2.81 -4.40 -20.28
CA ASP A 471 1.43 -4.74 -20.61
C ASP A 471 1.07 -6.17 -20.17
N GLU A 472 1.99 -7.13 -20.23
CA GLU A 472 1.74 -8.50 -19.77
C GLU A 472 1.64 -8.58 -18.24
N THR A 473 2.60 -7.96 -17.53
CA THR A 473 2.69 -7.96 -16.07
C THR A 473 1.47 -7.31 -15.41
N PHE A 474 1.03 -6.19 -15.97
CA PHE A 474 -0.13 -5.43 -15.50
C PHE A 474 -1.42 -5.77 -16.26
N SER A 475 -1.43 -6.82 -17.09
CA SER A 475 -2.66 -7.24 -17.78
C SER A 475 -3.74 -7.69 -16.79
N HIS A 476 -4.99 -7.45 -17.17
CA HIS A 476 -6.17 -7.97 -16.48
C HIS A 476 -6.25 -9.50 -16.49
N THR A 477 -5.45 -10.16 -17.34
CA THR A 477 -5.44 -11.61 -17.60
C THR A 477 -6.77 -12.12 -18.16
N LYS A 478 -6.75 -13.17 -19.00
CA LYS A 478 -7.97 -13.68 -19.64
C LYS A 478 -9.01 -14.17 -18.65
N ILE A 479 -8.58 -14.58 -17.46
CA ILE A 479 -9.51 -15.05 -16.43
C ILE A 479 -10.45 -13.95 -15.93
N CYS A 480 -9.98 -12.70 -15.94
CA CYS A 480 -10.75 -11.52 -15.61
C CYS A 480 -11.02 -10.65 -16.84
N GLU A 481 -11.18 -11.27 -18.01
CA GLU A 481 -11.67 -10.64 -19.24
C GLU A 481 -13.15 -11.00 -19.50
N PRO A 482 -13.87 -10.22 -20.34
CA PRO A 482 -15.21 -10.59 -20.78
C PRO A 482 -15.17 -11.94 -21.52
N CYS A 483 -16.32 -12.61 -21.64
CA CYS A 483 -16.37 -13.84 -22.44
C CYS A 483 -15.84 -13.59 -23.87
N PRO A 484 -15.23 -14.59 -24.52
CA PRO A 484 -14.77 -14.46 -25.90
C PRO A 484 -15.89 -13.98 -26.82
N TRP A 485 -15.52 -13.16 -27.81
CA TRP A 485 -16.50 -12.48 -28.66
C TRP A 485 -17.50 -13.44 -29.31
N CYS A 486 -17.03 -14.55 -29.89
CA CYS A 486 -17.86 -15.60 -30.48
C CYS A 486 -18.04 -16.84 -29.59
N GLY A 487 -17.88 -16.70 -28.26
CA GLY A 487 -17.98 -17.81 -27.31
C GLY A 487 -16.83 -18.83 -27.42
N VAL A 488 -17.02 -20.01 -26.84
CA VAL A 488 -16.02 -21.09 -26.78
C VAL A 488 -16.50 -22.37 -27.46
N GLU A 489 -15.57 -23.25 -27.77
CA GLU A 489 -15.84 -24.61 -28.26
C GLU A 489 -16.55 -25.46 -27.18
N PRO A 490 -17.44 -26.40 -27.57
CA PRO A 490 -18.21 -27.20 -26.62
C PRO A 490 -17.40 -28.29 -25.90
N ASN A 491 -16.20 -28.63 -26.38
CA ASN A 491 -15.41 -29.78 -25.92
C ASN A 491 -14.34 -29.41 -24.87
N GLY A 492 -14.72 -28.68 -23.81
CA GLY A 492 -13.82 -28.32 -22.70
C GLY A 492 -13.95 -29.21 -21.46
N PRO A 493 -13.04 -29.06 -20.47
CA PRO A 493 -11.79 -28.30 -20.51
C PRO A 493 -10.65 -29.07 -21.23
N PRO A 494 -9.65 -28.38 -21.84
CA PRO A 494 -9.46 -26.92 -21.87
C PRO A 494 -10.42 -26.22 -22.83
N TRP A 495 -11.02 -25.13 -22.37
CA TRP A 495 -11.92 -24.31 -23.18
C TRP A 495 -11.15 -23.50 -24.20
N LYS A 496 -11.54 -23.58 -25.46
CA LYS A 496 -10.91 -22.85 -26.58
C LYS A 496 -11.87 -21.81 -27.11
N ASP A 497 -11.35 -20.62 -27.37
CA ASP A 497 -12.14 -19.54 -27.93
C ASP A 497 -12.48 -19.88 -29.38
N ASN A 498 -13.73 -19.66 -29.79
CA ASN A 498 -14.11 -19.77 -31.19
C ASN A 498 -13.40 -18.69 -32.01
N ASN A 499 -13.23 -18.93 -33.33
CA ASN A 499 -12.74 -17.90 -34.24
C ASN A 499 -13.61 -16.63 -34.12
N ILE A 500 -12.97 -15.46 -34.04
CA ILE A 500 -13.64 -14.16 -33.87
C ILE A 500 -14.61 -13.81 -35.00
N ASP A 501 -14.46 -14.44 -36.17
CA ASP A 501 -15.35 -14.25 -37.33
C ASP A 501 -16.46 -15.32 -37.42
N SER A 502 -16.46 -16.33 -36.55
CA SER A 502 -17.40 -17.47 -36.62
C SER A 502 -18.85 -17.10 -36.27
N CYS A 503 -19.06 -15.96 -35.63
CA CYS A 503 -20.39 -15.51 -35.23
C CYS A 503 -21.07 -14.52 -36.19
N GLY A 504 -20.49 -14.28 -37.39
CA GLY A 504 -21.06 -13.45 -38.46
C GLY A 504 -20.74 -11.95 -38.35
N GLU A 505 -21.04 -11.18 -39.40
CA GLU A 505 -20.94 -9.71 -39.39
C GLU A 505 -22.24 -9.09 -38.86
N GLU A 506 -22.32 -8.70 -37.59
CA GLU A 506 -23.52 -8.03 -37.07
C GLU A 506 -23.25 -6.81 -36.18
N THR A 507 -24.24 -5.92 -36.25
CA THR A 507 -24.31 -4.55 -35.72
C THR A 507 -23.92 -4.37 -34.26
N ILE A 508 -23.12 -3.32 -34.05
CA ILE A 508 -22.90 -2.62 -32.77
C ILE A 508 -24.17 -2.65 -31.92
N ILE A 509 -24.04 -2.91 -30.61
CA ILE A 509 -25.11 -2.57 -29.66
C ILE A 509 -25.23 -1.04 -29.68
N SER A 510 -26.10 -0.54 -30.55
CA SER A 510 -26.50 0.86 -30.62
C SER A 510 -27.91 0.96 -30.07
N PHE A 511 -28.04 1.68 -28.95
CA PHE A 511 -29.35 2.07 -28.44
C PHE A 511 -29.66 3.48 -28.93
N THR A 512 -30.95 3.79 -29.08
CA THR A 512 -31.39 5.18 -29.07
C THR A 512 -31.51 5.64 -27.61
N ASP A 513 -31.37 6.95 -27.37
CA ASP A 513 -31.45 7.49 -26.01
C ASP A 513 -32.84 7.27 -25.37
N ASP A 514 -33.88 7.18 -26.21
CA ASP A 514 -35.28 7.00 -25.79
C ASP A 514 -35.59 5.56 -25.32
N ASP A 515 -34.76 4.58 -25.72
CA ASP A 515 -34.97 3.16 -25.40
C ASP A 515 -34.17 2.70 -24.16
N THR A 516 -33.54 3.62 -23.42
CA THR A 516 -32.61 3.27 -22.34
C THR A 516 -32.88 3.98 -21.02
N THR A 517 -32.55 3.30 -19.93
CA THR A 517 -32.45 3.90 -18.60
C THR A 517 -31.00 4.25 -18.30
N ASP A 518 -30.75 5.52 -18.02
CA ASP A 518 -29.45 5.99 -17.54
C ASP A 518 -29.32 5.73 -16.03
N ILE A 519 -28.32 4.94 -15.65
CA ILE A 519 -27.95 4.67 -14.26
C ILE A 519 -26.55 5.23 -14.01
N SER A 520 -26.45 6.23 -13.14
CA SER A 520 -25.21 6.94 -12.82
C SER A 520 -24.64 6.47 -11.49
N ILE A 521 -23.67 5.56 -11.53
CA ILE A 521 -23.04 5.01 -10.33
C ILE A 521 -21.85 5.87 -9.91
N LEU A 522 -21.79 6.25 -8.64
CA LEU A 522 -20.62 6.93 -8.08
C LEU A 522 -19.44 5.98 -8.13
N THR A 523 -18.43 6.33 -8.92
CA THR A 523 -17.20 5.56 -9.05
C THR A 523 -16.16 6.22 -8.17
N PRO A 524 -15.77 5.58 -7.05
CA PRO A 524 -14.65 6.08 -6.27
C PRO A 524 -13.43 6.18 -7.17
N LYS A 525 -12.49 7.10 -6.87
CA LYS A 525 -11.14 6.99 -7.44
C LYS A 525 -10.49 5.77 -6.78
N LYS A 526 -10.90 4.57 -7.23
CA LYS A 526 -10.44 3.28 -6.74
C LYS A 526 -8.92 3.35 -6.80
N GLY A 527 -8.31 3.14 -5.66
CA GLY A 527 -6.90 3.36 -5.45
C GLY A 527 -6.54 2.90 -4.05
N ASN A 528 -5.28 3.05 -3.73
CA ASN A 528 -4.68 2.50 -2.52
C ASN A 528 -5.01 3.33 -1.25
N GLN A 529 -6.28 3.67 -1.02
CA GLN A 529 -6.73 4.65 0.00
C GLN A 529 -8.00 4.19 0.74
N ASN A 530 -8.27 4.73 1.93
CA ASN A 530 -9.54 4.45 2.62
C ASN A 530 -10.71 5.15 1.90
N ILE A 531 -11.94 4.71 2.18
CA ILE A 531 -13.16 5.20 1.50
C ILE A 531 -13.33 6.72 1.52
N LEU A 532 -12.91 7.40 2.59
CA LEU A 532 -13.00 8.86 2.69
C LEU A 532 -12.06 9.57 1.71
N GLU A 533 -10.87 9.02 1.48
CA GLU A 533 -9.91 9.56 0.51
C GLU A 533 -10.28 9.18 -0.93
N GLU A 534 -10.80 7.97 -1.17
CA GLU A 534 -11.33 7.56 -2.47
C GLU A 534 -12.49 8.44 -2.93
N LEU A 535 -13.33 8.86 -1.98
CA LEU A 535 -14.50 9.73 -2.20
C LEU A 535 -14.24 11.21 -1.93
N LYS A 536 -12.99 11.64 -1.69
CA LYS A 536 -12.69 13.01 -1.23
C LYS A 536 -13.27 14.12 -2.10
N ASP A 537 -13.27 13.93 -3.42
CA ASP A 537 -13.76 14.92 -4.38
C ASP A 537 -15.29 15.02 -4.32
N PHE A 538 -15.96 13.87 -4.21
CA PHE A 538 -17.39 13.77 -3.95
C PHE A 538 -17.76 14.40 -2.59
N CYS A 539 -17.03 14.07 -1.52
CA CYS A 539 -17.26 14.62 -0.18
C CYS A 539 -17.18 16.16 -0.16
N ARG A 540 -16.26 16.74 -0.95
CA ARG A 540 -16.05 18.20 -1.04
C ARG A 540 -17.05 18.93 -1.94
N GLY A 541 -17.81 18.20 -2.77
CA GLY A 541 -18.70 18.79 -3.76
C GLY A 541 -17.94 19.45 -4.93
N ASN A 542 -16.81 18.87 -5.34
CA ASN A 542 -16.06 19.35 -6.51
C ASN A 542 -16.87 19.13 -7.80
N LYS A 543 -16.60 19.92 -8.85
CA LYS A 543 -17.33 19.86 -10.14
C LYS A 543 -16.99 18.63 -11.01
N GLU A 544 -15.85 17.98 -10.77
CA GLU A 544 -15.39 16.80 -11.52
C GLU A 544 -15.54 15.53 -10.67
N ILE A 545 -16.79 15.12 -10.43
CA ILE A 545 -17.08 13.82 -9.80
C ILE A 545 -17.13 12.77 -10.91
N ASN A 546 -16.43 11.65 -10.70
CA ASN A 546 -16.46 10.53 -11.62
C ASN A 546 -17.71 9.68 -11.34
N TYR A 547 -18.54 9.56 -12.36
CA TYR A 547 -19.67 8.65 -12.39
C TYR A 547 -19.51 7.72 -13.58
N ASP A 548 -19.67 6.43 -13.34
CA ASP A 548 -19.88 5.45 -14.41
C ASP A 548 -21.34 5.54 -14.82
N ILE A 549 -21.55 5.95 -16.08
CA ILE A 549 -22.88 6.06 -16.66
C ILE A 549 -23.16 4.77 -17.40
N TRP A 550 -24.16 4.04 -16.93
CA TRP A 550 -24.66 2.82 -17.55
C TRP A 550 -25.94 3.12 -18.29
N LYS A 551 -26.03 2.64 -19.53
CA LYS A 551 -27.28 2.61 -20.29
C LYS A 551 -27.82 1.20 -20.28
N CYS A 552 -28.94 1.01 -19.62
CA CYS A 552 -29.62 -0.27 -19.52
C CYS A 552 -30.83 -0.28 -20.45
N HIS A 553 -31.09 -1.43 -21.06
CA HIS A 553 -32.16 -1.61 -22.03
C HIS A 553 -32.85 -2.94 -21.78
N TYR A 554 -34.14 -2.88 -21.48
CA TYR A 554 -35.02 -4.03 -21.41
C TYR A 554 -35.84 -4.14 -22.70
N LYS A 555 -35.87 -5.33 -23.28
CA LYS A 555 -36.79 -5.69 -24.36
C LYS A 555 -37.24 -7.14 -24.20
N LYS A 556 -38.54 -7.29 -23.95
CA LYS A 556 -39.22 -8.59 -23.98
C LYS A 556 -39.04 -9.28 -25.33
N LYS A 557 -38.78 -10.57 -25.33
CA LYS A 557 -38.70 -11.36 -26.55
C LYS A 557 -40.07 -11.41 -27.23
N ASN A 558 -40.06 -11.37 -28.56
CA ASN A 558 -41.25 -11.63 -29.35
C ASN A 558 -41.42 -13.14 -29.56
N GLU A 559 -42.64 -13.61 -29.85
CA GLU A 559 -42.95 -15.04 -30.09
C GLU A 559 -42.10 -15.71 -31.19
N TYR A 560 -41.49 -14.91 -32.07
CA TYR A 560 -40.68 -15.35 -33.20
C TYR A 560 -39.16 -15.17 -32.99
N GLU A 561 -38.72 -14.57 -31.87
CA GLU A 561 -37.30 -14.40 -31.55
C GLU A 561 -36.81 -15.58 -30.69
N ASP A 562 -35.78 -16.30 -31.17
CA ASP A 562 -35.10 -17.32 -30.37
C ASP A 562 -34.28 -16.66 -29.24
N GLY A 563 -34.54 -17.04 -27.98
CA GLY A 563 -33.74 -16.62 -26.83
C GLY A 563 -34.52 -16.26 -25.57
N ALA A 564 -33.81 -15.62 -24.64
CA ALA A 564 -34.37 -14.99 -23.44
C ALA A 564 -34.68 -13.51 -23.72
N ASP A 565 -35.40 -12.87 -22.80
CA ASP A 565 -35.58 -11.42 -22.81
C ASP A 565 -34.22 -10.72 -22.81
N LYS A 566 -34.18 -9.55 -23.45
CA LYS A 566 -32.97 -8.76 -23.60
C LYS A 566 -32.92 -7.75 -22.47
N ASP A 567 -32.18 -8.05 -21.41
CA ASP A 567 -31.88 -7.07 -20.38
C ASP A 567 -30.37 -6.96 -20.14
N TYR A 568 -29.78 -5.86 -20.58
CA TYR A 568 -28.35 -5.64 -20.43
C TYR A 568 -28.01 -4.16 -20.29
N CYS A 569 -26.94 -3.91 -19.55
CA CYS A 569 -26.36 -2.60 -19.30
C CYS A 569 -25.02 -2.45 -20.02
N VAL A 570 -24.83 -1.28 -20.63
CA VAL A 570 -23.59 -0.90 -21.33
C VAL A 570 -22.96 0.30 -20.64
N LEU A 571 -21.70 0.16 -20.22
CA LEU A 571 -20.91 1.26 -19.66
C LEU A 571 -20.55 2.25 -20.78
N GLN A 572 -20.88 3.53 -20.57
CA GLN A 572 -20.53 4.60 -21.50
C GLN A 572 -19.11 5.10 -21.25
N ASP A 573 -18.34 5.31 -22.31
CA ASP A 573 -16.99 5.89 -22.26
C ASP A 573 -17.01 7.23 -23.00
N LYS A 574 -16.98 8.33 -22.22
CA LYS A 574 -17.04 9.71 -22.73
C LYS A 574 -16.01 10.01 -23.84
N LYS A 575 -14.86 9.33 -23.87
CA LYS A 575 -13.81 9.53 -24.89
C LYS A 575 -14.03 8.70 -26.16
N LYS A 576 -14.56 7.49 -26.06
CA LYS A 576 -14.85 6.61 -27.22
C LYS A 576 -16.18 6.99 -27.88
N ASP A 577 -17.19 7.32 -27.07
CA ASP A 577 -18.54 7.65 -27.55
C ASP A 577 -18.59 8.97 -28.36
N THR A 578 -17.65 9.89 -28.15
CA THR A 578 -17.47 11.10 -28.98
C THR A 578 -16.70 10.86 -30.28
N GLN A 579 -15.82 9.85 -30.33
CA GLN A 579 -15.06 9.47 -31.53
C GLN A 579 -15.87 8.57 -32.49
N ASP A 580 -16.81 7.79 -31.97
CA ASP A 580 -17.67 6.89 -32.75
C ASP A 580 -18.61 7.63 -33.74
N LYS A 581 -18.80 8.94 -33.56
CA LYS A 581 -19.52 9.81 -34.51
C LYS A 581 -18.69 10.20 -35.75
N LYS A 582 -17.38 9.92 -35.81
CA LYS A 582 -16.47 10.49 -36.84
C LYS A 582 -15.59 9.52 -37.64
N LYS A 583 -15.70 8.19 -37.52
CA LYS A 583 -14.77 7.25 -38.20
C LYS A 583 -15.41 6.09 -38.98
N ASP A 584 -14.68 5.67 -40.02
CA ASP A 584 -14.98 4.59 -40.97
C ASP A 584 -15.06 3.18 -40.33
N THR A 585 -15.62 2.23 -41.09
CA THR A 585 -16.22 0.94 -40.70
C THR A 585 -15.30 -0.07 -40.00
N GLN A 586 -13.97 -0.05 -40.19
CA GLN A 586 -13.05 -1.00 -39.54
C GLN A 586 -12.64 -0.58 -38.11
N ASP A 587 -12.39 0.71 -37.87
CA ASP A 587 -12.08 1.24 -36.53
C ASP A 587 -13.30 1.10 -35.58
N LYS A 588 -14.52 1.19 -36.12
CA LYS A 588 -15.78 1.00 -35.38
C LYS A 588 -15.94 -0.40 -34.77
N LYS A 589 -15.59 -1.46 -35.51
CA LYS A 589 -15.71 -2.86 -35.04
C LYS A 589 -14.83 -3.13 -33.81
N LYS A 590 -13.62 -2.58 -33.79
CA LYS A 590 -12.66 -2.74 -32.68
C LYS A 590 -13.11 -2.03 -31.41
N ASN A 591 -13.62 -0.79 -31.53
CA ASN A 591 -14.16 -0.04 -30.38
C ASN A 591 -15.32 -0.73 -29.68
N THR A 592 -16.16 -1.47 -30.42
CA THR A 592 -17.33 -2.15 -29.85
C THR A 592 -17.05 -3.45 -29.12
N GLN A 593 -16.00 -4.18 -29.51
CA GLN A 593 -15.56 -5.39 -28.81
C GLN A 593 -15.02 -5.09 -27.41
N ASP A 594 -14.51 -3.87 -27.22
CA ASP A 594 -13.92 -3.40 -25.98
C ASP A 594 -14.95 -2.75 -25.02
N ARG A 595 -16.22 -2.60 -25.42
CA ARG A 595 -17.26 -2.06 -24.52
C ARG A 595 -17.61 -3.07 -23.44
N ARG A 596 -17.71 -2.59 -22.19
CA ARG A 596 -18.17 -3.38 -21.05
C ARG A 596 -19.69 -3.48 -21.10
N ILE A 597 -20.17 -4.70 -21.31
CA ILE A 597 -21.59 -5.04 -21.46
C ILE A 597 -21.86 -6.23 -20.56
N MET A 598 -22.89 -6.12 -19.73
CA MET A 598 -23.31 -7.20 -18.83
C MET A 598 -24.82 -7.25 -18.71
N PRO A 599 -25.41 -8.42 -18.41
CA PRO A 599 -26.81 -8.53 -18.02
C PRO A 599 -27.17 -7.61 -16.86
N PHE A 600 -28.42 -7.16 -16.78
CA PHE A 600 -28.87 -6.33 -15.67
C PHE A 600 -28.69 -7.02 -14.30
N ASP A 601 -28.89 -8.33 -14.21
CA ASP A 601 -28.64 -9.11 -12.99
C ASP A 601 -27.19 -9.03 -12.51
N ALA A 602 -26.23 -9.09 -13.46
CA ALA A 602 -24.82 -8.93 -13.16
C ALA A 602 -24.50 -7.51 -12.71
N PHE A 603 -25.09 -6.50 -13.37
CA PHE A 603 -24.96 -5.10 -12.98
C PHE A 603 -25.50 -4.86 -11.56
N PHE A 604 -26.71 -5.34 -11.27
CA PHE A 604 -27.35 -5.23 -9.96
C PHE A 604 -26.52 -5.93 -8.88
N SER A 605 -26.05 -7.15 -9.14
CA SER A 605 -25.16 -7.89 -8.24
C SER A 605 -23.84 -7.15 -7.98
N LEU A 606 -23.23 -6.54 -9.00
CA LEU A 606 -22.03 -5.74 -8.85
C LEU A 606 -22.29 -4.52 -7.96
N TRP A 607 -23.36 -3.78 -8.24
CA TRP A 607 -23.75 -2.58 -7.49
C TRP A 607 -24.00 -2.91 -6.02
N LEU A 608 -24.80 -3.94 -5.75
CA LEU A 608 -25.12 -4.38 -4.39
C LEU A 608 -23.87 -4.80 -3.62
N THR A 609 -23.00 -5.59 -4.26
CA THR A 609 -21.71 -6.00 -3.66
C THR A 609 -20.82 -4.80 -3.33
N GLN A 610 -20.71 -3.84 -4.24
CA GLN A 610 -19.92 -2.62 -4.02
C GLN A 610 -20.50 -1.78 -2.88
N MET A 611 -21.83 -1.60 -2.84
CA MET A 611 -22.53 -0.85 -1.78
C MET A 611 -22.32 -1.49 -0.40
N LEU A 612 -22.42 -2.82 -0.29
CA LEU A 612 -22.18 -3.56 0.96
C LEU A 612 -20.71 -3.43 1.41
N ASN A 613 -19.76 -3.57 0.48
CA ASN A 613 -18.33 -3.40 0.76
C ASN A 613 -18.01 -1.99 1.26
N ASP A 614 -18.55 -0.96 0.61
CA ASP A 614 -18.40 0.44 1.02
C ASP A 614 -19.00 0.68 2.41
N SER A 615 -20.16 0.08 2.69
CA SER A 615 -20.82 0.17 4.00
C SER A 615 -19.96 -0.39 5.13
N ILE A 616 -19.28 -1.52 4.90
CA ILE A 616 -18.32 -2.10 5.86
C ILE A 616 -17.17 -1.12 6.12
N GLU A 617 -16.64 -0.49 5.08
CA GLU A 617 -15.54 0.47 5.22
C GLU A 617 -15.97 1.74 5.96
N TRP A 618 -17.15 2.27 5.65
CA TRP A 618 -17.74 3.38 6.40
C TRP A 618 -17.92 3.02 7.86
N ARG A 619 -18.47 1.85 8.17
CA ARG A 619 -18.63 1.37 9.56
C ARG A 619 -17.28 1.28 10.27
N ARG A 620 -16.25 0.77 9.60
CA ARG A 620 -14.90 0.66 10.15
C ARG A 620 -14.29 2.03 10.43
N LEU A 621 -14.42 2.97 9.49
CA LEU A 621 -13.93 4.35 9.62
C LEU A 621 -14.66 5.11 10.75
N LEU A 622 -15.98 4.96 10.82
CA LEU A 622 -16.84 5.68 11.76
C LEU A 622 -16.97 5.00 13.13
N LYS A 623 -16.39 3.80 13.32
CA LYS A 623 -16.46 3.04 14.58
C LYS A 623 -16.10 3.88 15.80
N ASN A 624 -15.09 4.75 15.70
CA ASN A 624 -14.65 5.61 16.81
C ASN A 624 -15.53 6.86 17.03
N CYS A 625 -16.45 7.12 16.11
CA CYS A 625 -17.42 8.22 16.12
C CYS A 625 -18.81 7.74 16.57
N ILE A 626 -19.12 6.46 16.34
CA ILE A 626 -20.35 5.79 16.75
C ILE A 626 -20.06 5.04 18.06
N ASN A 627 -20.12 5.73 19.21
CA ASN A 627 -20.04 5.08 20.52
C ASN A 627 -21.42 4.99 21.17
N ASN A 628 -21.89 3.77 21.39
CA ASN A 628 -22.96 3.44 22.32
C ASN A 628 -22.42 3.54 23.75
N GLU A 629 -23.09 4.36 24.56
CA GLU A 629 -23.03 4.42 26.03
C GLU A 629 -21.76 5.06 26.65
N GLN A 630 -21.98 6.18 27.37
CA GLN A 630 -21.09 6.83 28.38
C GLN A 630 -20.07 7.94 28.01
N SER A 631 -20.06 8.53 26.82
CA SER A 631 -19.17 9.71 26.59
C SER A 631 -19.74 10.77 25.62
N THR A 632 -20.13 11.92 26.17
CA THR A 632 -20.52 13.17 25.47
C THR A 632 -19.33 14.00 24.96
N LYS A 633 -18.14 13.39 24.76
CA LYS A 633 -16.98 14.14 24.24
C LYS A 633 -17.12 14.36 22.74
N CYS A 634 -17.42 15.60 22.35
CA CYS A 634 -17.38 16.03 20.96
C CYS A 634 -15.97 15.79 20.38
N LYS A 635 -15.89 14.91 19.38
CA LYS A 635 -14.66 14.65 18.64
C LYS A 635 -14.74 15.43 17.33
N GLY A 636 -14.06 16.57 17.24
CA GLY A 636 -14.04 17.37 15.99
C GLY A 636 -13.59 16.57 14.76
N VAL A 637 -12.79 15.51 14.97
CA VAL A 637 -12.35 14.57 13.92
C VAL A 637 -13.47 13.75 13.28
N CYS A 638 -14.63 13.65 13.92
CA CYS A 638 -15.77 12.87 13.42
C CYS A 638 -16.66 13.64 12.45
N LYS A 639 -16.57 14.98 12.40
CA LYS A 639 -17.45 15.80 11.58
C LYS A 639 -17.33 15.47 10.08
N ASN A 640 -16.13 15.61 9.51
CA ASN A 640 -15.93 15.41 8.06
C ASN A 640 -16.26 13.98 7.60
N PRO A 641 -15.85 12.90 8.31
CA PRO A 641 -16.26 11.55 7.95
C PRO A 641 -17.78 11.34 7.99
N CYS A 642 -18.47 11.82 9.04
CA CYS A 642 -19.92 11.68 9.16
C CYS A 642 -20.68 12.47 8.09
N GLU A 643 -20.27 13.71 7.82
CA GLU A 643 -20.87 14.53 6.75
C GLU A 643 -20.69 13.90 5.37
N CYS A 644 -19.53 13.30 5.09
CA CYS A 644 -19.33 12.61 3.83
C CYS A 644 -20.16 11.31 3.76
N PHE A 645 -20.26 10.56 4.85
CA PHE A 645 -21.11 9.37 4.90
C PHE A 645 -22.57 9.71 4.59
N GLU A 646 -23.12 10.78 5.19
CA GLU A 646 -24.47 11.25 4.89
C GLU A 646 -24.66 11.57 3.39
N LYS A 647 -23.69 12.25 2.77
CA LYS A 647 -23.71 12.52 1.32
C LYS A 647 -23.69 11.23 0.52
N TRP A 648 -22.85 10.27 0.90
CA TRP A 648 -22.73 8.98 0.22
C TRP A 648 -24.05 8.20 0.31
N VAL A 649 -24.71 8.17 1.47
CA VAL A 649 -26.04 7.55 1.64
C VAL A 649 -27.06 8.18 0.69
N LYS A 650 -27.13 9.52 0.64
CA LYS A 650 -28.03 10.23 -0.29
C LYS A 650 -27.71 9.93 -1.75
N GLN A 651 -26.45 9.70 -2.10
CA GLN A 651 -26.07 9.30 -3.44
C GLN A 651 -26.49 7.86 -3.75
N LYS A 652 -26.36 6.93 -2.80
CA LYS A 652 -26.84 5.55 -2.97
C LYS A 652 -28.36 5.46 -3.10
N GLN A 653 -29.11 6.33 -2.42
CA GLN A 653 -30.56 6.47 -2.64
C GLN A 653 -30.87 6.87 -4.09
N LYS A 654 -30.15 7.86 -4.64
CA LYS A 654 -30.34 8.26 -6.05
C LYS A 654 -29.95 7.18 -7.05
N GLU A 655 -28.89 6.43 -6.77
CA GLU A 655 -28.51 5.28 -7.59
C GLU A 655 -29.61 4.22 -7.56
N TRP A 656 -30.16 3.92 -6.38
CA TRP A 656 -31.26 2.99 -6.20
C TRP A 656 -32.52 3.39 -6.97
N GLU A 657 -32.95 4.66 -6.90
CA GLU A 657 -34.09 5.18 -7.67
C GLU A 657 -33.96 4.94 -9.19
N GLN A 658 -32.72 5.00 -9.72
CA GLN A 658 -32.45 4.76 -11.14
C GLN A 658 -32.47 3.26 -11.49
N ILE A 659 -32.00 2.41 -10.57
CA ILE A 659 -32.05 0.96 -10.70
C ILE A 659 -33.51 0.49 -10.65
N GLU A 660 -34.29 1.01 -9.70
CA GLU A 660 -35.72 0.77 -9.55
C GLU A 660 -36.48 1.12 -10.84
N LYS A 661 -36.23 2.30 -11.40
CA LYS A 661 -36.84 2.73 -12.66
C LYS A 661 -36.56 1.77 -13.84
N HIS A 662 -35.37 1.18 -13.90
CA HIS A 662 -35.06 0.17 -14.91
C HIS A 662 -35.75 -1.16 -14.59
N PHE A 663 -35.74 -1.56 -13.31
CA PHE A 663 -36.39 -2.78 -12.85
C PHE A 663 -37.88 -2.80 -13.22
N ASP A 664 -38.59 -1.69 -13.01
CA ASP A 664 -40.03 -1.55 -13.29
C ASP A 664 -40.39 -1.68 -14.78
N GLN A 665 -39.40 -1.67 -15.69
CA GLN A 665 -39.63 -1.91 -17.12
C GLN A 665 -39.73 -3.41 -17.45
N GLN A 666 -39.26 -4.27 -16.55
CA GLN A 666 -39.28 -5.72 -16.72
C GLN A 666 -40.71 -6.25 -16.50
N GLU A 667 -41.21 -7.02 -17.46
CA GLU A 667 -42.59 -7.52 -17.45
C GLU A 667 -42.72 -8.97 -16.94
N ASP A 668 -41.61 -9.58 -16.52
CA ASP A 668 -41.48 -11.00 -16.17
C ASP A 668 -41.43 -11.27 -14.65
N PHE A 669 -41.48 -10.23 -13.82
CA PHE A 669 -41.59 -10.35 -12.37
C PHE A 669 -43.07 -10.40 -11.96
N ASP A 670 -43.61 -11.63 -11.89
CA ASP A 670 -44.97 -11.97 -11.43
C ASP A 670 -45.20 -11.52 -9.96
N ASP A 671 -45.48 -10.23 -9.74
CA ASP A 671 -45.80 -9.58 -8.46
C ASP A 671 -44.64 -9.34 -7.46
N LEU A 672 -43.37 -9.56 -7.84
CA LEU A 672 -42.21 -9.23 -7.01
C LEU A 672 -41.75 -7.80 -7.23
N ASP A 673 -41.84 -6.97 -6.19
CA ASP A 673 -41.35 -5.60 -6.24
C ASP A 673 -39.81 -5.52 -6.08
N PRO A 674 -39.20 -4.37 -6.42
CA PRO A 674 -37.74 -4.17 -6.29
C PRO A 674 -37.19 -4.40 -4.88
N TYR A 675 -37.96 -4.07 -3.83
CA TYR A 675 -37.54 -4.24 -2.44
C TYR A 675 -37.62 -5.69 -1.99
N GLN A 676 -38.67 -6.41 -2.39
CA GLN A 676 -38.79 -7.86 -2.16
C GLN A 676 -37.67 -8.62 -2.87
N THR A 677 -37.32 -8.22 -4.10
CA THR A 677 -36.20 -8.79 -4.84
C THR A 677 -34.86 -8.53 -4.14
N LEU A 678 -34.65 -7.32 -3.63
CA LEU A 678 -33.47 -6.97 -2.84
C LEU A 678 -33.38 -7.80 -1.54
N GLU A 679 -34.49 -7.95 -0.82
CA GLU A 679 -34.59 -8.76 0.39
C GLU A 679 -34.20 -10.22 0.10
N LEU A 680 -34.82 -10.84 -0.91
CA LEU A 680 -34.48 -12.20 -1.34
C LEU A 680 -33.02 -12.33 -1.77
N ALA A 681 -32.46 -11.35 -2.48
CA ALA A 681 -31.05 -11.37 -2.85
C ALA A 681 -30.15 -11.33 -1.60
N LEU A 682 -30.47 -10.47 -0.63
CA LEU A 682 -29.71 -10.37 0.62
C LEU A 682 -29.79 -11.67 1.42
N GLU A 683 -30.97 -12.29 1.52
CA GLU A 683 -31.20 -13.52 2.30
C GLU A 683 -30.65 -14.78 1.62
N LEU A 684 -30.90 -14.96 0.33
CA LEU A 684 -30.59 -16.22 -0.36
C LEU A 684 -29.18 -16.25 -0.94
N VAL A 685 -28.61 -15.09 -1.27
CA VAL A 685 -27.29 -14.99 -1.91
C VAL A 685 -26.24 -14.47 -0.94
N TYR A 686 -26.44 -13.28 -0.39
CA TYR A 686 -25.38 -12.60 0.37
C TYR A 686 -25.23 -13.13 1.79
N PHE A 687 -26.33 -13.45 2.45
CA PHE A 687 -26.29 -13.93 3.83
C PHE A 687 -25.50 -15.23 3.99
N PRO A 688 -25.69 -16.28 3.15
CA PRO A 688 -24.85 -17.47 3.21
C PRO A 688 -23.36 -17.18 3.03
N ILE A 689 -23.01 -16.26 2.12
CA ILE A 689 -21.61 -15.84 1.88
C ILE A 689 -21.03 -15.16 3.12
N ILE A 690 -21.80 -14.26 3.75
CA ILE A 690 -21.40 -13.56 4.97
C ILE A 690 -21.25 -14.54 6.13
N GLN A 691 -22.16 -15.51 6.26
CA GLN A 691 -22.10 -16.57 7.26
C GLN A 691 -20.86 -17.45 7.10
N GLU A 692 -20.55 -17.89 5.88
CA GLU A 692 -19.35 -18.70 5.61
C GLU A 692 -18.06 -17.93 5.95
N ALA A 693 -18.01 -16.64 5.60
CA ALA A 693 -16.81 -15.82 5.81
C ALA A 693 -16.63 -15.36 7.28
N HIS A 694 -17.72 -15.15 8.01
CA HIS A 694 -17.73 -14.53 9.33
C HIS A 694 -18.65 -15.24 10.34
N PRO A 695 -18.57 -16.58 10.52
CA PRO A 695 -19.55 -17.36 11.28
C PRO A 695 -19.61 -16.97 12.77
N ASN A 696 -18.55 -16.34 13.29
CA ASN A 696 -18.41 -15.98 14.70
C ASN A 696 -18.65 -14.49 14.98
N GLU A 697 -19.02 -13.70 13.98
CA GLU A 697 -19.29 -12.27 14.16
C GLU A 697 -20.71 -12.06 14.71
N LYS A 698 -20.85 -11.32 15.81
CA LYS A 698 -22.14 -11.06 16.47
C LYS A 698 -23.25 -10.56 15.53
N PRO A 699 -22.99 -9.70 14.54
CA PRO A 699 -24.00 -9.31 13.56
C PRO A 699 -24.54 -10.47 12.73
N VAL A 700 -23.71 -11.44 12.39
CA VAL A 700 -24.08 -12.63 11.60
C VAL A 700 -24.99 -13.54 12.43
N GLN A 701 -24.62 -13.79 13.69
CA GLN A 701 -25.44 -14.57 14.63
C GLN A 701 -26.82 -13.91 14.87
N LYS A 702 -26.88 -12.57 14.94
CA LYS A 702 -28.14 -11.86 15.08
C LYS A 702 -29.01 -11.91 13.83
N MET A 703 -28.41 -11.96 12.64
CA MET A 703 -29.15 -12.14 11.39
C MET A 703 -29.70 -13.56 11.25
N GLU A 704 -29.11 -14.57 11.91
CA GLU A 704 -29.66 -15.94 12.00
C GLU A 704 -30.86 -16.05 12.94
N GLU A 705 -30.93 -15.16 13.95
CA GLU A 705 -32.00 -15.14 14.94
C GLU A 705 -33.26 -14.40 14.46
N ILE A 706 -33.13 -13.57 13.43
CA ILE A 706 -34.21 -12.83 12.74
C ILE A 706 -34.73 -13.72 11.63
#